data_AF-F3MIM0-F1
#
_entry.id   AF-F3MIM0-F1
#
_cell.length_a   1.000
_cell.length_b   1.000
_cell.length_c   1.000
_cell.angle_alpha   90.00
_cell.angle_beta   90.00
_cell.angle_gamma   90.00
#
_symmetry.space_group_name_H-M   'P 1'
#
loop_
_entity.id
_entity.type
_entity.pdbx_description
1 polymer ?
#
loop_
_entity_poly.entity_id
_entity_poly.type
_entity_poly.pdbx_seq_one_letter_code
_entity_poly.pdbx_strand_id
1 'polypeptide(L)'
;MSKQDQEFSWQAVPKTQRNHFWKTLSVMLGFTFFSASMLAGGTLGVGLTFMEFIGIVLAGNLALGIYTGALAHIAAKTGLSTHLLAKYAFGEKGSYLPSFLLGFTQVGWFGVGVAMFAIPVAKAMDWNVYLLIFLFGLAMTASAIFGMKSLVILGYIAVPAITILGSYSMFKGADMLGGLQGLLDYTPEQTLTAAAALTICIGSFISGGTLTPDFARFSRTSRQAVTATVIAFFLGNSLMFLFGAVGAMAYNLADISEVMFLQGLIIPAIIVLGLNIWTTNDNALYASGLGFANITKISKKFFVIINGIVGTVLAMWMYNNFVGFLNVLGAAVPSIGAIIIADYFFVKRRNYKPFADMTFKKVNWIAMLAWAIGVAFAQLAPGITPLNALIGTAVAYIVLMLIASAKESKERGKTMIIQNAKLRGKEGLWNIVVKDGKFELITQSLEATANEEVIDVGGSLVLPPFIEPHIHLDTTLTAGEPEWNLSGTLFEGIQRWSERKAFLTHEDVKTRSKTALKWQMAQGIQHVRTHVDVTDPSLTAVKAMLEVKEEMAPYIDIQLVAFPQEGIHSYPNGAELLEESLKMGVDVVGGIPHFEFTREYGVESMKVAFDLAEKYDRLIDIHCDEIDDEQSRFVEVVAKEAYERGLGSRTTASHTTAMGSYNDAYTYKLFRLLKMADLNFVSNPLVNIHLQGRFDTYPKRRGLTRVKELQEAGLNVCFGHDDIFDPWYPLGTGNMLQVLHMGIHASQLLGYDQIVNSIDLITKNSARTLHIEDVYGIEEGKPANFIVLEAENEYEAIRKQAGVLYSFRGGRKIAETKPRDTSIILEGGSEKVTFNK
;
A
#
# COMPACT_ATOMS: atom_id res chain seq x y z
N MET A 1 -5.86 22.95 -15.84
CA MET A 1 -6.30 21.73 -16.57
C MET A 1 -5.13 20.76 -16.65
N SER A 2 -5.04 19.80 -15.74
CA SER A 2 -4.00 18.76 -15.82
C SER A 2 -4.27 17.88 -17.05
N LYS A 3 -3.27 17.66 -17.89
CA LYS A 3 -3.37 16.75 -19.04
C LYS A 3 -3.63 15.35 -18.51
N GLN A 4 -4.87 14.88 -18.65
CA GLN A 4 -5.30 13.54 -18.26
C GLN A 4 -4.40 12.50 -18.94
N ASP A 5 -3.71 11.67 -18.16
CA ASP A 5 -2.86 10.59 -18.69
C ASP A 5 -3.73 9.46 -19.23
N GLN A 6 -3.98 9.48 -20.55
CA GLN A 6 -4.80 8.47 -21.25
C GLN A 6 -4.16 7.07 -21.29
N GLU A 7 -2.89 6.94 -20.91
CA GLU A 7 -2.13 5.69 -20.97
C GLU A 7 -1.99 5.02 -19.59
N PHE A 8 -2.62 5.58 -18.55
CA PHE A 8 -2.66 4.99 -17.20
C PHE A 8 -1.26 4.63 -16.69
N SER A 9 -0.29 5.54 -16.80
CA SER A 9 1.10 5.30 -16.41
C SER A 9 1.23 5.13 -14.89
N TRP A 10 0.27 5.65 -14.13
CA TRP A 10 0.30 5.80 -12.67
C TRP A 10 -0.82 5.09 -11.92
N GLN A 11 -1.74 4.48 -12.64
CA GLN A 11 -2.98 3.95 -12.07
C GLN A 11 -3.42 2.70 -12.82
N ALA A 12 -4.35 1.94 -12.24
CA ALA A 12 -4.95 0.80 -12.90
C ALA A 12 -5.83 1.23 -14.08
N VAL A 13 -5.86 0.43 -15.14
CA VAL A 13 -6.77 0.63 -16.28
C VAL A 13 -8.22 0.37 -15.83
N PRO A 14 -9.11 1.37 -15.89
CA PRO A 14 -10.52 1.23 -15.51
C PRO A 14 -11.23 0.20 -16.38
N LYS A 15 -12.22 -0.50 -15.82
CA LYS A 15 -12.97 -1.55 -16.54
C LYS A 15 -13.61 -1.06 -17.83
N THR A 16 -14.05 0.21 -17.87
CA THR A 16 -14.69 0.85 -19.04
C THR A 16 -13.74 1.04 -20.22
N GLN A 17 -12.43 1.14 -19.98
CA GLN A 17 -11.42 1.34 -21.03
C GLN A 17 -10.72 0.04 -21.47
N ARG A 18 -11.28 -1.12 -21.07
CA ARG A 18 -10.72 -2.43 -21.41
C ARG A 18 -11.23 -2.98 -22.75
N ASN A 19 -10.30 -3.49 -23.53
CA ASN A 19 -10.47 -4.06 -24.86
C ASN A 19 -11.07 -5.47 -24.82
N HIS A 20 -11.77 -5.83 -25.91
CA HIS A 20 -12.27 -7.17 -26.12
C HIS A 20 -11.19 -8.10 -26.73
N PHE A 21 -11.48 -9.41 -26.76
CA PHE A 21 -10.56 -10.47 -27.16
C PHE A 21 -9.79 -10.23 -28.46
N TRP A 22 -10.43 -9.93 -29.60
CA TRP A 22 -9.71 -9.81 -30.88
C TRP A 22 -8.75 -8.62 -30.91
N LYS A 23 -9.10 -7.54 -30.20
CA LYS A 23 -8.20 -6.38 -30.06
C LYS A 23 -7.01 -6.72 -29.16
N THR A 24 -7.21 -7.45 -28.07
CA THR A 24 -6.09 -7.97 -27.26
C THR A 24 -5.21 -8.93 -28.06
N LEU A 25 -5.82 -9.86 -28.82
CA LEU A 25 -5.09 -10.82 -29.63
C LEU A 25 -4.28 -10.14 -30.73
N SER A 26 -4.84 -9.15 -31.44
CA SER A 26 -4.12 -8.38 -32.45
C SER A 26 -2.90 -7.65 -31.88
N VAL A 27 -3.03 -7.05 -30.69
CA VAL A 27 -1.91 -6.38 -29.99
C VAL A 27 -0.85 -7.39 -29.59
N MET A 28 -1.25 -8.53 -29.00
CA MET A 28 -0.32 -9.57 -28.57
C MET A 28 0.39 -10.22 -29.77
N LEU A 29 -0.33 -10.50 -30.86
CA LEU A 29 0.26 -11.01 -32.09
C LEU A 29 1.21 -9.99 -32.69
N GLY A 30 0.82 -8.71 -32.81
CA GLY A 30 1.71 -7.65 -33.28
C GLY A 30 2.94 -7.44 -32.40
N PHE A 31 2.88 -7.85 -31.13
CA PHE A 31 4.03 -7.87 -30.23
C PHE A 31 4.94 -9.08 -30.43
N THR A 32 4.38 -10.27 -30.66
CA THR A 32 5.13 -11.54 -30.83
C THR A 32 5.63 -11.79 -32.25
N PHE A 33 4.98 -11.18 -33.25
CA PHE A 33 5.41 -11.20 -34.63
C PHE A 33 6.59 -10.26 -34.77
N PHE A 34 7.78 -10.77 -34.50
CA PHE A 34 9.00 -9.99 -34.37
C PHE A 34 10.09 -10.53 -35.27
N SER A 35 10.65 -9.68 -36.13
CA SER A 35 11.71 -10.04 -37.06
C SER A 35 12.95 -10.64 -36.38
N ALA A 36 13.30 -10.25 -35.15
CA ALA A 36 14.46 -10.87 -34.49
C ALA A 36 14.20 -12.31 -34.04
N SER A 37 12.93 -12.74 -33.88
CA SER A 37 12.61 -14.18 -33.75
C SER A 37 12.84 -14.95 -35.04
N MET A 38 12.68 -14.31 -36.20
CA MET A 38 13.05 -14.94 -37.47
C MET A 38 14.56 -15.10 -37.54
N LEU A 39 15.34 -14.11 -37.10
CA LEU A 39 16.80 -14.22 -37.00
C LEU A 39 17.22 -15.34 -36.04
N ALA A 40 16.63 -15.39 -34.84
CA ALA A 40 16.87 -16.46 -33.89
C ALA A 40 16.47 -17.83 -34.46
N GLY A 41 15.34 -17.91 -35.16
CA GLY A 41 14.90 -19.09 -35.90
C GLY A 41 15.90 -19.52 -36.97
N GLY A 42 16.46 -18.56 -37.73
CA GLY A 42 17.49 -18.82 -38.72
C GLY A 42 18.77 -19.37 -38.09
N THR A 43 19.22 -18.78 -36.97
CA THR A 43 20.37 -19.29 -36.19
C THR A 43 20.12 -20.72 -35.68
N LEU A 44 18.90 -21.02 -35.20
CA LEU A 44 18.55 -22.38 -34.80
C LEU A 44 18.45 -23.33 -36.01
N GLY A 45 17.98 -22.84 -37.15
CA GLY A 45 17.80 -23.62 -38.37
C GLY A 45 19.10 -24.11 -38.98
N VAL A 46 20.17 -23.29 -38.96
CA VAL A 46 21.51 -23.72 -39.41
C VAL A 46 22.26 -24.60 -38.40
N GLY A 47 21.72 -24.74 -37.19
CA GLY A 47 22.39 -25.41 -36.07
C GLY A 47 21.73 -26.69 -35.57
N LEU A 48 20.53 -27.03 -36.06
CA LEU A 48 19.74 -28.18 -35.61
C LEU A 48 19.16 -28.93 -36.82
N THR A 49 18.89 -30.23 -36.66
CA THR A 49 18.01 -30.93 -37.60
C THR A 49 16.58 -30.38 -37.52
N PHE A 50 15.77 -30.58 -38.56
CA PHE A 50 14.41 -30.05 -38.60
C PHE A 50 13.54 -30.53 -37.44
N MET A 51 13.64 -31.81 -37.05
CA MET A 51 12.86 -32.35 -35.93
C MET A 51 13.34 -31.83 -34.57
N GLU A 52 14.65 -31.67 -34.37
CA GLU A 52 15.21 -31.04 -33.17
C GLU A 52 14.76 -29.57 -33.07
N PHE A 53 14.81 -28.84 -34.18
CA PHE A 53 14.33 -27.47 -34.26
C PHE A 53 12.85 -27.35 -33.82
N ILE A 54 11.95 -28.17 -34.37
CA ILE A 54 10.54 -28.17 -34.00
C ILE A 54 10.37 -28.46 -32.50
N GLY A 55 11.08 -29.46 -31.97
CA GLY A 55 11.04 -29.80 -30.54
C GLY A 55 11.49 -28.64 -29.64
N ILE A 56 12.60 -27.98 -29.98
CA ILE A 56 13.17 -26.86 -29.23
C ILE A 56 12.23 -25.65 -29.27
N VAL A 57 11.70 -25.29 -30.43
CA VAL A 57 10.81 -24.12 -30.59
C VAL A 57 9.50 -24.33 -29.83
N LEU A 58 8.88 -25.51 -29.93
CA LEU A 58 7.65 -25.80 -29.20
C LEU A 58 7.89 -25.80 -27.68
N ALA A 59 8.99 -26.40 -27.21
CA ALA A 59 9.33 -26.42 -25.79
C ALA A 59 9.64 -25.00 -25.25
N GLY A 60 10.45 -24.23 -25.96
CA GLY A 60 10.82 -22.86 -25.56
C GLY A 60 9.61 -21.92 -25.54
N ASN A 61 8.78 -21.98 -26.57
CA ASN A 61 7.58 -21.14 -26.66
C ASN A 61 6.46 -21.59 -25.72
N LEU A 62 6.39 -22.87 -25.35
CA LEU A 62 5.51 -23.33 -24.27
C LEU A 62 5.94 -22.73 -22.93
N ALA A 63 7.24 -22.75 -22.62
CA ALA A 63 7.78 -22.14 -21.41
C ALA A 63 7.50 -20.63 -21.36
N LEU A 64 7.74 -19.91 -22.47
CA LEU A 64 7.37 -18.49 -22.61
C LEU A 64 5.86 -18.28 -22.46
N GLY A 65 5.02 -19.11 -23.08
CA GLY A 65 3.57 -19.02 -22.99
C GLY A 65 3.06 -19.19 -21.55
N ILE A 66 3.61 -20.13 -20.78
CA ILE A 66 3.27 -20.31 -19.36
C ILE A 66 3.68 -19.08 -18.55
N TYR A 67 4.91 -18.61 -18.73
CA TYR A 67 5.46 -17.45 -18.01
C TYR A 67 4.66 -16.16 -18.28
N THR A 68 4.50 -15.83 -19.56
CA THR A 68 3.77 -14.64 -20.01
C THR A 68 2.27 -14.75 -19.72
N GLY A 69 1.69 -15.94 -19.82
CA GLY A 69 0.31 -16.22 -19.43
C GLY A 69 0.07 -15.93 -17.94
N ALA A 70 0.97 -16.36 -17.05
CA ALA A 70 0.88 -16.05 -15.63
C ALA A 70 0.92 -14.53 -15.36
N LEU A 71 1.82 -13.80 -16.02
CA LEU A 71 1.88 -12.33 -15.93
C LEU A 71 0.62 -11.66 -16.51
N ALA A 72 0.12 -12.13 -17.65
CA ALA A 72 -1.10 -11.64 -18.28
C ALA A 72 -2.33 -11.81 -17.39
N HIS A 73 -2.40 -12.91 -16.64
CA HIS A 73 -3.45 -13.15 -15.65
C HIS A 73 -3.47 -12.05 -14.58
N ILE A 74 -2.30 -11.78 -13.98
CA ILE A 74 -2.12 -10.77 -12.93
C ILE A 74 -2.48 -9.38 -13.46
N ALA A 75 -1.96 -9.03 -14.63
CA ALA A 75 -2.19 -7.75 -15.27
C ALA A 75 -3.67 -7.50 -15.57
N ALA A 76 -4.38 -8.47 -16.14
CA ALA A 76 -5.80 -8.33 -16.44
C ALA A 76 -6.66 -8.28 -15.17
N LYS A 77 -6.27 -8.99 -14.10
CA LYS A 77 -7.01 -8.95 -12.82
C LYS A 77 -6.86 -7.59 -12.13
N THR A 78 -5.65 -7.05 -12.12
CA THR A 78 -5.30 -5.81 -11.40
C THR A 78 -5.47 -4.54 -12.24
N GLY A 79 -5.35 -4.64 -13.57
CA GLY A 79 -5.29 -3.48 -14.47
C GLY A 79 -3.94 -2.74 -14.46
N LEU A 80 -2.88 -3.32 -13.90
CA LEU A 80 -1.59 -2.65 -13.67
C LEU A 80 -0.53 -3.03 -14.71
N SER A 81 0.38 -2.08 -14.98
CA SER A 81 1.61 -2.32 -15.76
C SER A 81 2.63 -3.13 -14.96
N THR A 82 3.64 -3.68 -15.63
CA THR A 82 4.73 -4.43 -14.98
C THR A 82 5.42 -3.56 -13.94
N HIS A 83 5.58 -2.27 -14.22
CA HIS A 83 6.23 -1.30 -13.34
C HIS A 83 5.45 -1.04 -12.05
N LEU A 84 4.11 -1.00 -12.13
CA LEU A 84 3.25 -0.84 -10.95
C LEU A 84 3.14 -2.16 -10.16
N LEU A 85 3.07 -3.30 -10.85
CA LEU A 85 3.12 -4.62 -10.21
C LEU A 85 4.43 -4.85 -9.46
N ALA A 86 5.55 -4.36 -10.00
CA ALA A 86 6.85 -4.42 -9.33
C ALA A 86 6.86 -3.70 -7.98
N LYS A 87 5.97 -2.71 -7.73
CA LYS A 87 5.85 -2.07 -6.42
C LYS A 87 5.34 -3.01 -5.33
N TYR A 88 4.41 -3.92 -5.65
CA TYR A 88 3.94 -4.93 -4.67
C TYR A 88 5.08 -5.83 -4.21
N ALA A 89 5.86 -6.31 -5.17
CA ALA A 89 6.94 -7.26 -4.92
C ALA A 89 8.20 -6.62 -4.34
N PHE A 90 8.69 -5.52 -4.94
CA PHE A 90 9.98 -4.89 -4.63
C PHE A 90 9.86 -3.66 -3.72
N GLY A 91 8.65 -3.16 -3.45
CA GLY A 91 8.44 -1.89 -2.78
C GLY A 91 8.53 -0.69 -3.72
N GLU A 92 8.23 0.50 -3.23
CA GLU A 92 8.12 1.70 -4.07
C GLU A 92 9.43 2.09 -4.75
N LYS A 93 10.48 2.37 -3.97
CA LYS A 93 11.82 2.69 -4.50
C LYS A 93 12.53 1.44 -5.00
N GLY A 94 12.23 0.27 -4.43
CA GLY A 94 12.75 -0.99 -4.93
C GLY A 94 12.29 -1.31 -6.36
N SER A 95 11.09 -0.85 -6.76
CA SER A 95 10.57 -0.99 -8.13
C SER A 95 11.38 -0.24 -9.19
N TYR A 96 12.32 0.64 -8.80
CA TYR A 96 13.14 1.40 -9.74
C TYR A 96 14.14 0.50 -10.46
N LEU A 97 14.71 -0.51 -9.77
CA LEU A 97 15.58 -1.50 -10.40
C LEU A 97 14.87 -2.25 -11.56
N PRO A 98 13.73 -2.92 -11.33
CA PRO A 98 13.04 -3.61 -12.42
C PRO A 98 12.54 -2.64 -13.50
N SER A 99 12.10 -1.43 -13.12
CA SER A 99 11.66 -0.44 -14.11
C SER A 99 12.80 0.08 -14.99
N PHE A 100 13.99 0.26 -14.42
CA PHE A 100 15.17 0.70 -15.16
C PHE A 100 15.67 -0.41 -16.08
N LEU A 101 15.82 -1.65 -15.56
CA LEU A 101 16.26 -2.78 -16.37
C LEU A 101 15.29 -3.06 -17.52
N LEU A 102 13.99 -3.15 -17.24
CA LEU A 102 12.99 -3.36 -18.29
C LEU A 102 12.94 -2.18 -19.25
N GLY A 103 13.02 -0.94 -18.77
CA GLY A 103 12.96 0.24 -19.62
C GLY A 103 14.18 0.41 -20.53
N PHE A 104 15.39 0.26 -19.98
CA PHE A 104 16.66 0.37 -20.69
C PHE A 104 16.80 -0.70 -21.76
N THR A 105 16.39 -1.92 -21.45
CA THR A 105 16.49 -3.03 -22.40
C THR A 105 15.61 -2.82 -23.62
N GLN A 106 14.44 -2.19 -23.46
CA GLN A 106 13.63 -1.81 -24.62
C GLN A 106 14.26 -0.69 -25.47
N VAL A 107 15.09 0.19 -24.89
CA VAL A 107 15.87 1.16 -25.68
C VAL A 107 16.88 0.44 -26.59
N GLY A 108 17.54 -0.59 -26.07
CA GLY A 108 18.44 -1.44 -26.85
C GLY A 108 17.72 -2.17 -27.99
N TRP A 109 16.55 -2.75 -27.70
CA TRP A 109 15.72 -3.41 -28.72
C TRP A 109 15.22 -2.48 -29.82
N PHE A 110 14.85 -1.24 -29.45
CA PHE A 110 14.53 -0.21 -30.44
C PHE A 110 15.72 0.07 -31.37
N GLY A 111 16.91 0.27 -30.80
CA GLY A 111 18.13 0.51 -31.58
C GLY A 111 18.46 -0.64 -32.54
N VAL A 112 18.38 -1.88 -32.07
CA VAL A 112 18.58 -3.09 -32.90
C VAL A 112 17.53 -3.14 -34.01
N GLY A 113 16.25 -2.87 -33.71
CA GLY A 113 15.18 -2.84 -34.71
C GLY A 113 15.43 -1.80 -35.80
N VAL A 114 15.85 -0.57 -35.43
CA VAL A 114 16.19 0.47 -36.41
C VAL A 114 17.33 0.02 -37.33
N ALA A 115 18.39 -0.58 -36.77
CA ALA A 115 19.51 -1.10 -37.55
C ALA A 115 19.09 -2.26 -38.48
N MET A 116 18.30 -3.21 -37.97
CA MET A 116 17.75 -4.34 -38.75
C MET A 116 16.90 -3.90 -39.94
N PHE A 117 16.27 -2.73 -39.87
CA PHE A 117 15.55 -2.16 -41.00
C PHE A 117 16.46 -1.36 -41.95
N ALA A 118 17.35 -0.53 -41.39
CA ALA A 118 18.19 0.35 -42.18
C ALA A 118 19.27 -0.38 -42.99
N ILE A 119 19.85 -1.46 -42.47
CA ILE A 119 20.95 -2.19 -43.12
C ILE A 119 20.50 -2.83 -44.46
N PRO A 120 19.40 -3.62 -44.51
CA PRO A 120 18.95 -4.19 -45.79
C PRO A 120 18.53 -3.12 -46.81
N VAL A 121 17.90 -2.03 -46.36
CA VAL A 121 17.51 -0.91 -47.22
C VAL A 121 18.75 -0.20 -47.79
N ALA A 122 19.77 0.03 -46.96
CA ALA A 122 21.05 0.59 -47.40
C ALA A 122 21.70 -0.29 -48.47
N LYS A 123 21.70 -1.62 -48.26
CA LYS A 123 22.26 -2.60 -49.21
C LYS A 123 21.47 -2.68 -50.52
N ALA A 124 20.15 -2.56 -50.48
CA ALA A 124 19.30 -2.63 -51.67
C ALA A 124 19.31 -1.34 -52.51
N MET A 125 19.46 -0.17 -51.86
CA MET A 125 19.37 1.15 -52.50
C MET A 125 20.73 1.84 -52.70
N ASP A 126 21.82 1.26 -52.19
CA ASP A 126 23.17 1.82 -52.12
C ASP A 126 23.22 3.18 -51.39
N TRP A 127 22.53 3.29 -50.25
CA TRP A 127 22.42 4.51 -49.45
C TRP A 127 23.25 4.45 -48.16
N ASN A 128 23.58 5.61 -47.59
CA ASN A 128 24.31 5.69 -46.33
C ASN A 128 23.48 5.12 -45.16
N VAL A 129 23.96 4.04 -44.54
CA VAL A 129 23.27 3.33 -43.45
C VAL A 129 23.04 4.22 -42.20
N TYR A 130 23.98 5.09 -41.84
CA TYR A 130 23.83 5.96 -40.67
C TYR A 130 22.76 7.04 -40.89
N LEU A 131 22.66 7.56 -42.11
CA LEU A 131 21.59 8.48 -42.48
C LEU A 131 20.22 7.80 -42.41
N LEU A 132 20.11 6.55 -42.90
CA LEU A 132 18.88 5.76 -42.81
C LEU A 132 18.49 5.45 -41.36
N ILE A 133 19.45 5.08 -40.51
CA ILE A 133 19.23 4.87 -39.07
C ILE A 133 18.69 6.15 -38.43
N PHE A 134 19.28 7.30 -38.73
CA PHE A 134 18.82 8.58 -38.19
C PHE A 134 17.39 8.91 -38.63
N LEU A 135 17.09 8.80 -39.93
CA LEU A 135 15.77 9.12 -40.49
C LEU A 135 14.68 8.16 -39.97
N PHE A 136 14.91 6.85 -40.03
CA PHE A 136 13.93 5.87 -39.57
C PHE A 136 13.79 5.86 -38.05
N GLY A 137 14.88 6.08 -37.30
CA GLY A 137 14.84 6.24 -35.86
C GLY A 137 13.96 7.42 -35.43
N LEU A 138 14.10 8.58 -36.07
CA LEU A 138 13.22 9.73 -35.83
C LEU A 138 11.77 9.45 -36.21
N ALA A 139 11.53 8.83 -37.36
CA ALA A 139 10.19 8.53 -37.84
C ALA A 139 9.44 7.54 -36.92
N MET A 140 10.10 6.46 -36.51
CA MET A 140 9.55 5.47 -35.55
C MET A 140 9.38 6.08 -34.15
N THR A 141 10.25 6.99 -33.73
CA THR A 141 10.07 7.71 -32.46
C THR A 141 8.83 8.60 -32.50
N ALA A 142 8.57 9.26 -33.63
CA ALA A 142 7.41 10.14 -33.79
C ALA A 142 6.08 9.38 -33.71
N SER A 143 5.98 8.18 -34.29
CA SER A 143 4.77 7.34 -34.19
C SER A 143 4.53 6.83 -32.77
N ALA A 144 5.58 6.45 -32.04
CA ALA A 144 5.47 5.91 -30.69
C ALA A 144 4.84 6.89 -29.67
N ILE A 145 4.87 8.20 -29.93
CA ILE A 145 4.27 9.24 -29.07
C ILE A 145 2.74 9.08 -28.96
N PHE A 146 2.09 8.51 -30.00
CA PHE A 146 0.65 8.31 -30.06
C PHE A 146 0.14 7.09 -29.27
N GLY A 147 1.04 6.34 -28.63
CA GLY A 147 0.70 5.33 -27.63
C GLY A 147 -0.09 4.13 -28.17
N MET A 148 -0.98 3.58 -27.35
CA MET A 148 -1.68 2.30 -27.62
C MET A 148 -2.54 2.33 -28.89
N LYS A 149 -2.98 3.52 -29.35
CA LYS A 149 -3.78 3.65 -30.58
C LYS A 149 -2.97 3.33 -31.84
N SER A 150 -1.71 3.78 -31.92
CA SER A 150 -0.79 3.49 -33.03
C SER A 150 -0.57 1.99 -33.17
N LEU A 151 -0.26 1.34 -32.04
CA LEU A 151 0.04 -0.09 -31.95
C LEU A 151 -1.08 -0.99 -32.50
N VAL A 152 -2.34 -0.67 -32.19
CA VAL A 152 -3.49 -1.46 -32.68
C VAL A 152 -3.62 -1.35 -34.20
N ILE A 153 -3.50 -0.14 -34.76
CA ILE A 153 -3.69 0.09 -36.20
C ILE A 153 -2.59 -0.60 -36.99
N LEU A 154 -1.33 -0.40 -36.58
CA LEU A 154 -0.19 -1.00 -37.25
C LEU A 154 -0.21 -2.53 -37.14
N GLY A 155 -0.61 -3.09 -35.99
CA GLY A 155 -0.73 -4.53 -35.79
C GLY A 155 -1.74 -5.22 -36.72
N TYR A 156 -2.89 -4.59 -37.02
CA TYR A 156 -3.89 -5.14 -37.95
C TYR A 156 -3.38 -5.27 -39.39
N ILE A 157 -2.41 -4.45 -39.78
CA ILE A 157 -1.84 -4.44 -41.14
C ILE A 157 -0.59 -5.32 -41.19
N ALA A 158 0.32 -5.14 -40.22
CA ALA A 158 1.62 -5.80 -40.22
C ALA A 158 1.50 -7.32 -40.05
N VAL A 159 0.65 -7.80 -39.14
CA VAL A 159 0.55 -9.24 -38.81
C VAL A 159 0.09 -10.09 -40.01
N PRO A 160 -1.01 -9.77 -40.72
CA PRO A 160 -1.38 -10.53 -41.91
C PRO A 160 -0.32 -10.44 -43.01
N ALA A 161 0.25 -9.25 -43.24
CA ALA A 161 1.24 -9.03 -44.29
C ALA A 161 2.50 -9.90 -44.09
N ILE A 162 3.06 -9.92 -42.88
CA ILE A 162 4.25 -10.74 -42.58
C ILE A 162 3.92 -12.23 -42.55
N THR A 163 2.70 -12.61 -42.15
CA THR A 163 2.27 -14.00 -42.20
C THR A 163 2.26 -14.52 -43.64
N ILE A 164 1.72 -13.72 -44.57
CA ILE A 164 1.65 -14.08 -45.99
C ILE A 164 3.06 -14.13 -46.59
N LEU A 165 3.86 -13.08 -46.39
CA LEU A 165 5.21 -13.02 -46.96
C LEU A 165 6.13 -14.10 -46.37
N GLY A 166 6.10 -14.28 -45.05
CA GLY A 166 6.89 -15.28 -44.33
C GLY A 166 6.51 -16.70 -44.77
N SER A 167 5.21 -16.99 -44.88
CA SER A 167 4.75 -18.30 -45.37
C SER A 167 5.20 -18.54 -46.81
N TYR A 168 5.08 -17.55 -47.69
CA TYR A 168 5.54 -17.66 -49.07
C TYR A 168 7.06 -17.92 -49.16
N SER A 169 7.86 -17.16 -48.40
CA SER A 169 9.32 -17.34 -48.34
C SER A 169 9.71 -18.71 -47.79
N MET A 170 9.00 -19.19 -46.77
CA MET A 170 9.16 -20.52 -46.17
C MET A 170 8.83 -21.63 -47.18
N PHE A 171 7.70 -21.56 -47.89
CA PHE A 171 7.36 -22.55 -48.93
C PHE A 171 8.40 -22.58 -50.05
N LYS A 172 8.85 -21.41 -50.52
CA LYS A 172 9.90 -21.31 -51.54
C LYS A 172 11.24 -21.92 -51.07
N GLY A 173 11.60 -21.72 -49.81
CA GLY A 173 12.78 -22.36 -49.21
C GLY A 173 12.64 -23.88 -49.09
N ALA A 174 11.47 -24.37 -48.66
CA ALA A 174 11.17 -25.79 -48.58
C ALA A 174 11.21 -26.46 -49.97
N ASP A 175 10.62 -25.83 -50.99
CA ASP A 175 10.63 -26.34 -52.37
C ASP A 175 12.06 -26.44 -52.93
N MET A 176 12.93 -25.47 -52.62
CA MET A 176 14.35 -25.51 -53.00
C MET A 176 15.09 -26.71 -52.41
N LEU A 177 14.70 -27.15 -51.21
CA LEU A 177 15.27 -28.35 -50.55
C LEU A 177 14.66 -29.67 -51.05
N GLY A 178 13.64 -29.64 -51.91
CA GLY A 178 12.91 -30.84 -52.35
C GLY A 178 11.64 -31.13 -51.54
N GLY A 179 11.06 -30.11 -50.92
CA GLY A 179 9.82 -30.19 -50.13
C GLY A 179 10.05 -30.66 -48.69
N LEU A 180 9.00 -31.19 -48.06
CA LEU A 180 9.06 -31.61 -46.65
C LEU A 180 10.11 -32.71 -46.40
N GLN A 181 10.31 -33.61 -47.37
CA GLN A 181 11.32 -34.66 -47.26
C GLN A 181 12.73 -34.06 -47.20
N GLY A 182 13.01 -33.06 -48.04
CA GLY A 182 14.28 -32.32 -48.03
C GLY A 182 14.56 -31.60 -46.71
N LEU A 183 13.53 -31.08 -46.04
CA LEU A 183 13.66 -30.52 -44.70
C LEU A 183 13.97 -31.58 -43.65
N LEU A 184 13.33 -32.75 -43.73
CA LEU A 184 13.58 -33.86 -42.79
C LEU A 184 14.99 -34.44 -42.95
N ASP A 185 15.52 -34.42 -44.16
CA ASP A 185 16.85 -34.94 -44.49
C ASP A 185 17.98 -33.90 -44.26
N TYR A 186 17.66 -32.66 -43.90
CA TYR A 186 18.64 -31.61 -43.64
C TYR A 186 19.49 -31.93 -42.40
N THR A 187 20.82 -31.81 -42.57
CA THR A 187 21.81 -31.94 -41.49
C THR A 187 22.66 -30.67 -41.38
N PRO A 188 22.74 -30.04 -40.20
CA PRO A 188 23.55 -28.83 -40.01
C PRO A 188 25.06 -29.14 -40.03
N GLU A 189 25.87 -28.20 -40.53
CA GLU A 189 27.34 -28.34 -40.53
C GLU A 189 27.94 -28.23 -39.12
N GLN A 190 27.30 -27.46 -38.23
CA GLN A 190 27.68 -27.30 -36.83
C GLN A 190 26.46 -27.47 -35.94
N THR A 191 26.50 -28.44 -35.02
CA THR A 191 25.38 -28.74 -34.15
C THR A 191 25.36 -27.84 -32.91
N LEU A 192 24.23 -27.17 -32.66
CA LEU A 192 23.94 -26.49 -31.40
C LEU A 192 23.52 -27.50 -30.34
N THR A 193 23.96 -27.29 -29.09
CA THR A 193 23.44 -28.09 -27.97
C THR A 193 21.99 -27.70 -27.68
N ALA A 194 21.18 -28.66 -27.23
CA ALA A 194 19.77 -28.40 -26.86
C ALA A 194 19.63 -27.26 -25.82
N ALA A 195 20.58 -27.16 -24.87
CA ALA A 195 20.60 -26.10 -23.87
C ALA A 195 20.87 -24.71 -24.48
N ALA A 196 21.83 -24.61 -25.40
CA ALA A 196 22.10 -23.36 -26.12
C ALA A 196 20.90 -22.98 -27.01
N ALA A 197 20.31 -23.96 -27.68
CA ALA A 197 19.15 -23.74 -28.55
C ALA A 197 17.91 -23.25 -27.78
N LEU A 198 17.59 -23.87 -26.63
CA LEU A 198 16.51 -23.39 -25.75
C LEU A 198 16.81 -22.02 -25.15
N THR A 199 18.09 -21.72 -24.86
CA THR A 199 18.50 -20.40 -24.37
C THR A 199 18.29 -19.33 -25.44
N ILE A 200 18.62 -19.60 -26.70
CA ILE A 200 18.35 -18.70 -27.83
C ILE A 200 16.83 -18.52 -28.01
N CYS A 201 16.08 -19.63 -28.02
CA CYS A 201 14.63 -19.61 -28.21
C CYS A 201 13.93 -18.76 -27.13
N ILE A 202 14.18 -19.04 -25.85
CA ILE A 202 13.56 -18.32 -24.73
C ILE A 202 14.12 -16.89 -24.64
N GLY A 203 15.44 -16.74 -24.72
CA GLY A 203 16.15 -15.47 -24.56
C GLY A 203 15.76 -14.41 -25.60
N SER A 204 15.42 -14.83 -26.82
CA SER A 204 14.95 -13.93 -27.90
C SER A 204 13.79 -13.04 -27.49
N PHE A 205 12.93 -13.54 -26.59
CA PHE A 205 11.68 -12.87 -26.24
C PHE A 205 11.40 -12.72 -24.76
N ILE A 206 12.23 -13.29 -23.88
CA ILE A 206 11.96 -13.28 -22.43
C ILE A 206 11.88 -11.85 -21.87
N SER A 207 12.66 -10.91 -22.41
CA SER A 207 12.60 -9.49 -22.03
C SER A 207 11.24 -8.86 -22.34
N GLY A 208 10.74 -9.04 -23.57
CA GLY A 208 9.40 -8.60 -23.96
C GLY A 208 8.30 -9.37 -23.21
N GLY A 209 8.52 -10.66 -22.95
CA GLY A 209 7.63 -11.51 -22.17
C GLY A 209 7.39 -10.97 -20.75
N THR A 210 8.42 -10.49 -20.07
CA THR A 210 8.30 -9.86 -18.74
C THR A 210 7.45 -8.58 -18.77
N LEU A 211 7.37 -7.91 -19.93
CA LEU A 211 6.55 -6.71 -20.16
C LEU A 211 5.12 -7.01 -20.62
N THR A 212 4.73 -8.29 -20.71
CA THR A 212 3.35 -8.70 -21.04
C THR A 212 2.28 -7.90 -20.26
N PRO A 213 2.42 -7.62 -18.95
CA PRO A 213 1.44 -6.83 -18.21
C PRO A 213 1.12 -5.45 -18.80
N ASP A 214 2.09 -4.77 -19.41
CA ASP A 214 1.91 -3.42 -19.96
C ASP A 214 0.85 -3.36 -21.06
N PHE A 215 0.70 -4.47 -21.78
CA PHE A 215 -0.27 -4.68 -22.85
C PHE A 215 -1.50 -5.45 -22.35
N ALA A 216 -1.31 -6.50 -21.54
CA ALA A 216 -2.37 -7.39 -21.09
C ALA A 216 -3.35 -6.72 -20.11
N ARG A 217 -2.93 -5.68 -19.39
CA ARG A 217 -3.75 -4.90 -18.44
C ARG A 217 -5.01 -4.28 -19.05
N PHE A 218 -5.03 -4.08 -20.36
CA PHE A 218 -6.20 -3.58 -21.09
C PHE A 218 -7.25 -4.66 -21.37
N SER A 219 -7.05 -5.91 -20.97
CA SER A 219 -8.00 -7.00 -21.24
C SER A 219 -9.16 -7.01 -20.24
N ARG A 220 -10.40 -7.18 -20.72
CA ARG A 220 -11.59 -7.22 -19.85
C ARG A 220 -11.56 -8.35 -18.83
N THR A 221 -11.06 -9.53 -19.20
CA THR A 221 -11.00 -10.71 -18.33
C THR A 221 -9.64 -11.38 -18.38
N SER A 222 -9.24 -12.03 -17.28
CA SER A 222 -7.98 -12.78 -17.23
C SER A 222 -7.96 -13.96 -18.20
N ARG A 223 -9.10 -14.61 -18.46
CA ARG A 223 -9.17 -15.70 -19.45
C ARG A 223 -8.85 -15.21 -20.86
N GLN A 224 -9.38 -14.05 -21.25
CA GLN A 224 -9.08 -13.43 -22.55
C GLN A 224 -7.60 -13.04 -22.65
N ALA A 225 -7.05 -12.42 -21.61
CA ALA A 225 -5.64 -12.02 -21.58
C ALA A 225 -4.71 -13.23 -21.73
N VAL A 226 -4.90 -14.25 -20.89
CA VAL A 226 -4.09 -15.48 -20.91
C VAL A 226 -4.20 -16.18 -22.26
N THR A 227 -5.41 -16.36 -22.77
CA THR A 227 -5.63 -17.07 -24.05
C THR A 227 -4.97 -16.32 -25.21
N ALA A 228 -5.14 -15.00 -25.28
CA ALA A 228 -4.53 -14.18 -26.32
C ALA A 228 -2.99 -14.18 -26.24
N THR A 229 -2.42 -14.03 -25.05
CA THR A 229 -0.98 -14.07 -24.82
C THR A 229 -0.40 -15.44 -25.13
N VAL A 230 -1.00 -16.53 -24.67
CA VAL A 230 -0.52 -17.89 -24.95
C VAL A 230 -0.59 -18.19 -26.44
N ILE A 231 -1.67 -17.82 -27.14
CA ILE A 231 -1.74 -17.97 -28.60
C ILE A 231 -0.61 -17.19 -29.29
N ALA A 232 -0.38 -15.94 -28.90
CA ALA A 232 0.65 -15.11 -29.49
C ALA A 232 2.06 -15.67 -29.27
N PHE A 233 2.42 -16.01 -28.03
CA PHE A 233 3.75 -16.52 -27.70
C PHE A 233 3.97 -17.96 -28.13
N PHE A 234 2.94 -18.82 -28.05
CA PHE A 234 3.07 -20.24 -28.43
C PHE A 234 2.95 -20.45 -29.94
N LEU A 235 1.90 -19.92 -30.57
CA LEU A 235 1.68 -20.11 -32.01
C LEU A 235 2.37 -19.04 -32.84
N GLY A 236 2.17 -17.76 -32.49
CA GLY A 236 2.73 -16.63 -33.24
C GLY A 236 4.26 -16.65 -33.28
N ASN A 237 4.91 -16.76 -32.13
CA ASN A 237 6.37 -16.80 -32.08
C ASN A 237 6.94 -18.06 -32.77
N SER A 238 6.32 -19.23 -32.59
CA SER A 238 6.77 -20.46 -33.26
C SER A 238 6.73 -20.33 -34.78
N LEU A 239 5.71 -19.65 -35.31
CA LEU A 239 5.60 -19.38 -36.74
C LEU A 239 6.73 -18.46 -37.22
N MET A 240 7.06 -17.41 -36.47
CA MET A 240 8.18 -16.51 -36.81
C MET A 240 9.52 -17.24 -36.83
N PHE A 241 9.75 -18.13 -35.85
CA PHE A 241 10.94 -18.98 -35.83
C PHE A 241 11.01 -19.88 -37.08
N LEU A 242 9.89 -20.48 -37.47
CA LEU A 242 9.81 -21.37 -38.63
C LEU A 242 10.10 -20.63 -39.94
N PHE A 243 9.60 -19.40 -40.09
CA PHE A 243 9.90 -18.55 -41.25
C PHE A 243 11.40 -18.30 -41.41
N GLY A 244 12.10 -18.04 -40.31
CA GLY A 244 13.55 -17.88 -40.31
C GLY A 244 14.31 -19.18 -40.60
N ALA A 245 13.94 -20.26 -39.91
CA ALA A 245 14.67 -21.52 -39.95
C ALA A 245 14.66 -22.18 -41.32
N VAL A 246 13.50 -22.28 -41.97
CA VAL A 246 13.38 -22.94 -43.28
C VAL A 246 14.16 -22.18 -44.36
N GLY A 247 14.10 -20.84 -44.32
CA GLY A 247 14.94 -20.00 -45.18
C GLY A 247 16.43 -20.22 -44.93
N ALA A 248 16.83 -20.28 -43.67
CA ALA A 248 18.23 -20.46 -43.31
C ALA A 248 18.77 -21.86 -43.67
N MET A 249 17.97 -22.93 -43.53
CA MET A 249 18.32 -24.28 -43.97
C MET A 249 18.52 -24.35 -45.50
N ALA A 250 17.68 -23.66 -46.26
CA ALA A 250 17.72 -23.69 -47.73
C ALA A 250 18.88 -22.89 -48.34
N TYR A 251 19.26 -21.78 -47.71
CA TYR A 251 20.25 -20.83 -48.25
C TYR A 251 21.54 -20.71 -47.43
N ASN A 252 21.63 -21.41 -46.30
CA ASN A 252 22.72 -21.34 -45.32
C ASN A 252 23.01 -19.92 -44.80
N LEU A 253 21.95 -19.12 -44.62
CA LEU A 253 22.01 -17.73 -44.14
C LEU A 253 20.98 -17.52 -43.04
N ALA A 254 21.41 -17.10 -41.85
CA ALA A 254 20.51 -16.90 -40.71
C ALA A 254 19.62 -15.64 -40.84
N ASP A 255 20.04 -14.64 -41.61
CA ASP A 255 19.29 -13.39 -41.80
C ASP A 255 18.22 -13.55 -42.89
N ILE A 256 16.95 -13.45 -42.48
CA ILE A 256 15.81 -13.60 -43.38
C ILE A 256 15.78 -12.54 -44.50
N SER A 257 16.32 -11.35 -44.27
CA SER A 257 16.36 -10.30 -45.30
C SER A 257 17.27 -10.69 -46.46
N GLU A 258 18.38 -11.40 -46.17
CA GLU A 258 19.28 -11.92 -47.18
C GLU A 258 18.68 -13.12 -47.93
N VAL A 259 17.97 -13.99 -47.20
CA VAL A 259 17.20 -15.09 -47.81
C VAL A 259 16.17 -14.52 -48.79
N MET A 260 15.39 -13.51 -48.38
CA MET A 260 14.40 -12.87 -49.24
C MET A 260 15.03 -12.14 -50.43
N PHE A 261 16.25 -11.61 -50.29
CA PHE A 261 17.02 -11.05 -51.40
C PHE A 261 17.34 -12.13 -52.45
N LEU A 262 17.88 -13.28 -52.03
CA LEU A 262 18.17 -14.41 -52.91
C LEU A 262 16.90 -15.01 -53.55
N GLN A 263 15.77 -14.92 -52.86
CA GLN A 263 14.46 -15.32 -53.38
C GLN A 263 13.85 -14.29 -54.36
N GLY A 264 14.47 -13.12 -54.59
CA GLY A 264 13.92 -12.07 -55.45
C GLY A 264 12.73 -11.32 -54.83
N LEU A 265 12.61 -11.34 -53.50
CA LEU A 265 11.50 -10.75 -52.73
C LEU A 265 11.91 -9.46 -52.00
N ILE A 266 12.99 -8.79 -52.42
CA ILE A 266 13.56 -7.67 -51.67
C ILE A 266 12.59 -6.50 -51.46
N ILE A 267 11.80 -6.12 -52.47
CA ILE A 267 10.81 -5.03 -52.36
C ILE A 267 9.70 -5.36 -51.35
N PRO A 268 8.97 -6.50 -51.48
CA PRO A 268 7.97 -6.87 -50.48
C PRO A 268 8.60 -7.11 -49.10
N ALA A 269 9.84 -7.60 -49.02
CA ALA A 269 10.58 -7.73 -47.76
C ALA A 269 10.80 -6.39 -47.08
N ILE A 270 11.32 -5.37 -47.78
CA ILE A 270 11.52 -4.04 -47.21
C ILE A 270 10.21 -3.44 -46.69
N ILE A 271 9.11 -3.56 -47.45
CA ILE A 271 7.82 -2.99 -47.05
C ILE A 271 7.26 -3.73 -45.82
N VAL A 272 7.18 -5.06 -45.90
CA VAL A 272 6.49 -5.88 -44.89
C VAL A 272 7.33 -6.07 -43.63
N LEU A 273 8.63 -6.38 -43.75
CA LEU A 273 9.54 -6.43 -42.60
C LEU A 273 9.72 -5.05 -41.99
N GLY A 274 9.73 -3.99 -42.80
CA GLY A 274 9.76 -2.61 -42.31
C GLY A 274 8.55 -2.28 -41.45
N LEU A 275 7.33 -2.58 -41.92
CA LEU A 275 6.11 -2.42 -41.13
C LEU A 275 6.12 -3.26 -39.84
N ASN A 276 6.65 -4.49 -39.89
CA ASN A 276 6.76 -5.36 -38.72
C ASN A 276 7.77 -4.86 -37.67
N ILE A 277 8.93 -4.38 -38.12
CA ILE A 277 9.93 -3.75 -37.25
C ILE A 277 9.34 -2.47 -36.66
N TRP A 278 8.60 -1.69 -37.44
CA TRP A 278 7.93 -0.48 -36.96
C TRP A 278 6.99 -0.77 -35.80
N THR A 279 6.13 -1.80 -35.91
CA THR A 279 5.25 -2.21 -34.80
C THR A 279 6.01 -2.60 -33.54
N THR A 280 7.14 -3.28 -33.69
CA THR A 280 7.93 -3.75 -32.56
C THR A 280 8.68 -2.60 -31.89
N ASN A 281 9.21 -1.67 -32.67
CA ASN A 281 9.89 -0.49 -32.17
C ASN A 281 8.95 0.47 -31.45
N ASP A 282 7.71 0.65 -31.94
CA ASP A 282 6.66 1.37 -31.21
C ASP A 282 6.39 0.69 -29.84
N ASN A 283 6.31 -0.64 -29.79
CA ASN A 283 6.12 -1.39 -28.54
C ASN A 283 7.28 -1.20 -27.55
N ALA A 284 8.52 -1.25 -28.05
CA ALA A 284 9.72 -1.07 -27.24
C ALA A 284 9.78 0.33 -26.62
N LEU A 285 9.57 1.39 -27.41
CA LEU A 285 9.54 2.76 -26.87
C LEU A 285 8.36 3.00 -25.93
N TYR A 286 7.20 2.40 -26.23
CA TYR A 286 6.03 2.47 -25.35
C TYR A 286 6.34 1.94 -23.94
N ALA A 287 6.90 0.73 -23.85
CA ALA A 287 7.22 0.09 -22.57
C ALA A 287 8.41 0.78 -21.88
N SER A 288 9.42 1.19 -22.65
CA SER A 288 10.53 1.98 -22.14
C SER A 288 10.06 3.25 -21.45
N GLY A 289 9.17 4.00 -22.10
CA GLY A 289 8.62 5.24 -21.56
C GLY A 289 7.84 5.01 -20.25
N LEU A 290 7.11 3.91 -20.10
CA LEU A 290 6.42 3.56 -18.85
C LEU A 290 7.40 3.30 -17.70
N GLY A 291 8.51 2.60 -17.99
CA GLY A 291 9.54 2.30 -16.99
C GLY A 291 10.20 3.55 -16.42
N PHE A 292 10.68 4.43 -17.29
CA PHE A 292 11.32 5.69 -16.86
C PHE A 292 10.33 6.70 -16.30
N ALA A 293 9.09 6.71 -16.80
CA ALA A 293 8.02 7.44 -16.16
C ALA A 293 7.93 7.00 -14.70
N ASN A 294 7.73 5.70 -14.41
CA ASN A 294 7.58 5.16 -13.05
C ASN A 294 8.65 5.63 -12.05
N ILE A 295 9.91 5.70 -12.51
CA ILE A 295 11.05 6.12 -11.70
C ILE A 295 11.02 7.63 -11.39
N THR A 296 10.83 8.45 -12.42
CA THR A 296 11.06 9.91 -12.34
C THR A 296 9.80 10.72 -12.07
N LYS A 297 8.63 10.11 -12.20
CA LYS A 297 7.30 10.77 -12.15
C LYS A 297 7.06 11.77 -13.29
N ILE A 298 7.92 11.82 -14.29
CA ILE A 298 7.76 12.64 -15.49
C ILE A 298 6.92 11.88 -16.53
N SER A 299 6.25 12.61 -17.41
CA SER A 299 5.39 12.04 -18.47
C SER A 299 6.14 11.04 -19.34
N LYS A 300 5.52 9.88 -19.58
CA LYS A 300 5.99 8.86 -20.53
C LYS A 300 6.37 9.45 -21.89
N LYS A 301 5.58 10.40 -22.43
CA LYS A 301 5.82 10.98 -23.76
C LYS A 301 7.19 11.65 -23.87
N PHE A 302 7.66 12.25 -22.77
CA PHE A 302 8.99 12.82 -22.70
C PHE A 302 10.07 11.73 -22.86
N PHE A 303 9.92 10.61 -22.14
CA PHE A 303 10.87 9.50 -22.25
C PHE A 303 10.80 8.75 -23.57
N VAL A 304 9.64 8.67 -24.23
CA VAL A 304 9.56 8.09 -25.59
C VAL A 304 10.51 8.81 -26.54
N ILE A 305 10.56 10.14 -26.48
CA ILE A 305 11.45 10.97 -27.32
C ILE A 305 12.91 10.75 -26.94
N ILE A 306 13.24 10.87 -25.64
CA ILE A 306 14.62 10.71 -25.16
C ILE A 306 15.15 9.32 -25.47
N ASN A 307 14.36 8.29 -25.20
CA ASN A 307 14.73 6.90 -25.41
C ASN A 307 14.83 6.57 -26.89
N GLY A 308 13.97 7.14 -27.74
CA GLY A 308 14.08 7.04 -29.20
C GLY A 308 15.39 7.63 -29.73
N ILE A 309 15.79 8.80 -29.23
CA ILE A 309 17.08 9.43 -29.59
C ILE A 309 18.25 8.56 -29.13
N VAL A 310 18.25 8.15 -27.85
CA VAL A 310 19.33 7.31 -27.28
C VAL A 310 19.45 5.99 -28.03
N GLY A 311 18.33 5.32 -28.29
CA GLY A 311 18.31 4.05 -29.04
C GLY A 311 18.77 4.21 -30.49
N THR A 312 18.42 5.33 -31.15
CA THR A 312 18.89 5.63 -32.52
C THR A 312 20.39 5.84 -32.56
N VAL A 313 20.93 6.63 -31.62
CA VAL A 313 22.39 6.90 -31.53
C VAL A 313 23.17 5.62 -31.23
N LEU A 314 22.63 4.76 -30.36
CA LEU A 314 23.27 3.50 -29.98
C LEU A 314 22.95 2.33 -30.93
N ALA A 315 22.15 2.54 -31.99
CA ALA A 315 21.62 1.47 -32.84
C ALA A 315 22.71 0.55 -33.41
N MET A 316 23.75 1.12 -34.04
CA MET A 316 24.85 0.33 -34.61
C MET A 316 25.69 -0.37 -33.55
N TRP A 317 25.94 0.27 -32.41
CA TRP A 317 26.67 -0.35 -31.31
C TRP A 317 25.89 -1.54 -30.73
N MET A 318 24.57 -1.40 -30.58
CA MET A 318 23.72 -2.47 -30.08
C MET A 318 23.54 -3.61 -31.06
N TYR A 319 23.41 -3.30 -32.35
CA TYR A 319 23.39 -4.30 -33.41
C TYR A 319 24.67 -5.14 -33.43
N ASN A 320 25.84 -4.50 -33.33
CA ASN A 320 27.13 -5.20 -33.33
C ASN A 320 27.42 -5.99 -32.04
N ASN A 321 26.80 -5.61 -30.91
CA ASN A 321 26.96 -6.28 -29.61
C ASN A 321 25.72 -7.09 -29.21
N PHE A 322 24.90 -7.49 -30.18
CA PHE A 322 23.58 -8.08 -29.97
C PHE A 322 23.60 -9.35 -29.11
N VAL A 323 24.57 -10.25 -29.33
CA VAL A 323 24.68 -11.50 -28.57
C VAL A 323 25.04 -11.23 -27.10
N GLY A 324 25.97 -10.31 -26.83
CA GLY A 324 26.31 -9.92 -25.46
C GLY A 324 25.13 -9.28 -24.74
N PHE A 325 24.34 -8.48 -25.45
CA PHE A 325 23.10 -7.90 -24.96
C PHE A 325 22.08 -8.99 -24.57
N LEU A 326 21.84 -10.00 -25.42
CA LEU A 326 20.93 -11.11 -25.13
C LEU A 326 21.34 -11.93 -23.90
N ASN A 327 22.63 -12.15 -23.67
CA ASN A 327 23.12 -12.91 -22.51
C ASN A 327 22.81 -12.19 -21.19
N VAL A 328 22.98 -10.87 -21.13
CA VAL A 328 22.64 -10.07 -19.94
C VAL A 328 21.12 -10.09 -19.71
N LEU A 329 20.33 -9.97 -20.79
CA LEU A 329 18.87 -10.04 -20.71
C LEU A 329 18.38 -11.38 -20.17
N GLY A 330 18.91 -12.48 -20.71
CA GLY A 330 18.49 -13.84 -20.38
C GLY A 330 18.70 -14.23 -18.92
N ALA A 331 19.62 -13.57 -18.21
CA ALA A 331 19.86 -13.82 -16.79
C ALA A 331 19.11 -12.83 -15.87
N ALA A 332 19.07 -11.54 -16.20
CA ALA A 332 18.63 -10.51 -15.25
C ALA A 332 17.13 -10.20 -15.28
N VAL A 333 16.54 -10.23 -16.47
CA VAL A 333 15.16 -9.78 -16.71
C VAL A 333 14.08 -10.82 -16.33
N PRO A 334 14.24 -12.13 -16.59
CA PRO A 334 13.20 -13.12 -16.27
C PRO A 334 12.90 -13.17 -14.77
N SER A 335 13.95 -13.01 -13.96
CA SER A 335 13.92 -12.96 -12.49
C SER A 335 12.91 -11.94 -11.95
N ILE A 336 12.72 -10.81 -12.64
CA ILE A 336 11.76 -9.78 -12.23
C ILE A 336 10.33 -10.33 -12.31
N GLY A 337 9.94 -10.90 -13.45
CA GLY A 337 8.61 -11.48 -13.59
C GLY A 337 8.43 -12.72 -12.73
N ALA A 338 9.49 -13.50 -12.47
CA ALA A 338 9.43 -14.62 -11.52
C ALA A 338 9.06 -14.15 -10.10
N ILE A 339 9.63 -13.04 -9.62
CA ILE A 339 9.28 -12.48 -8.31
C ILE A 339 7.82 -12.00 -8.31
N ILE A 340 7.36 -11.31 -9.37
CA ILE A 340 5.96 -10.84 -9.45
C ILE A 340 4.99 -12.03 -9.43
N ILE A 341 5.28 -13.10 -10.18
CA ILE A 341 4.47 -14.33 -10.18
C ILE A 341 4.50 -14.98 -8.80
N ALA A 342 5.69 -15.12 -8.20
CA ALA A 342 5.88 -15.77 -6.90
C ALA A 342 5.15 -15.00 -5.77
N ASP A 343 5.29 -13.67 -5.74
CA ASP A 343 4.63 -12.82 -4.77
C ASP A 343 3.10 -12.90 -4.90
N TYR A 344 2.57 -12.77 -6.12
CA TYR A 344 1.12 -12.83 -6.32
C TYR A 344 0.53 -14.19 -5.99
N PHE A 345 1.06 -15.28 -6.56
CA PHE A 345 0.43 -16.60 -6.45
C PHE A 345 0.74 -17.32 -5.14
N PHE A 346 1.96 -17.22 -4.61
CA PHE A 346 2.41 -18.03 -3.49
C PHE A 346 2.46 -17.25 -2.17
N VAL A 347 3.02 -16.04 -2.18
CA VAL A 347 3.16 -15.23 -0.95
C VAL A 347 1.85 -14.56 -0.57
N LYS A 348 1.22 -13.84 -1.50
CA LYS A 348 -0.05 -13.10 -1.29
C LYS A 348 -1.29 -13.90 -1.67
N ARG A 349 -1.13 -15.14 -2.16
CA ARG A 349 -2.23 -16.09 -2.45
C ARG A 349 -3.37 -15.48 -3.27
N ARG A 350 -3.00 -14.76 -4.34
CA ARG A 350 -3.89 -14.04 -5.29
C ARG A 350 -4.66 -12.87 -4.71
N ASN A 351 -4.31 -12.40 -3.50
CA ASN A 351 -4.98 -11.31 -2.82
C ASN A 351 -4.10 -10.04 -2.81
N TYR A 352 -4.09 -9.31 -3.91
CA TYR A 352 -3.56 -7.95 -3.94
C TYR A 352 -4.68 -6.98 -3.62
N LYS A 353 -4.47 -6.12 -2.61
CA LYS A 353 -5.35 -4.98 -2.34
C LYS A 353 -5.36 -4.03 -3.55
N PRO A 354 -6.45 -3.29 -3.80
CA PRO A 354 -6.49 -2.31 -4.88
C PRO A 354 -5.31 -1.34 -4.81
N PHE A 355 -4.74 -0.97 -5.96
CA PHE A 355 -3.51 -0.16 -6.02
C PHE A 355 -3.65 1.22 -5.37
N ALA A 356 -4.86 1.80 -5.41
CA ALA A 356 -5.17 3.09 -4.78
C ALA A 356 -5.11 3.01 -3.24
N ASP A 357 -5.41 1.84 -2.67
CA ASP A 357 -5.51 1.60 -1.23
C ASP A 357 -4.23 0.93 -0.68
N MET A 358 -3.20 0.81 -1.51
CA MET A 358 -2.00 0.06 -1.19
C MET A 358 -0.84 0.99 -0.83
N THR A 359 -0.27 0.76 0.35
CA THR A 359 0.95 1.43 0.82
C THR A 359 2.15 0.50 0.70
N PHE A 360 3.09 0.88 -0.16
CA PHE A 360 4.22 0.03 -0.49
C PHE A 360 5.37 0.27 0.49
N LYS A 361 6.02 -0.83 0.94
CA LYS A 361 7.32 -0.72 1.62
C LYS A 361 8.27 0.11 0.75
N LYS A 362 9.12 0.94 1.35
CA LYS A 362 10.10 1.75 0.60
C LYS A 362 10.99 0.87 -0.29
N VAL A 363 11.56 -0.20 0.26
CA VAL A 363 12.32 -1.23 -0.47
C VAL A 363 12.06 -2.58 0.19
N ASN A 364 11.74 -3.61 -0.60
CA ASN A 364 11.71 -4.99 -0.16
C ASN A 364 13.08 -5.65 -0.42
N TRP A 365 13.94 -5.66 0.59
CA TRP A 365 15.29 -6.24 0.49
C TRP A 365 15.29 -7.74 0.21
N ILE A 366 14.24 -8.47 0.58
CA ILE A 366 14.10 -9.90 0.25
C ILE A 366 13.96 -10.07 -1.26
N ALA A 367 13.16 -9.23 -1.93
CA ALA A 367 13.01 -9.26 -3.38
C ALA A 367 14.33 -8.90 -4.08
N MET A 368 15.06 -7.89 -3.57
CA MET A 368 16.36 -7.48 -4.11
C MET A 368 17.40 -8.61 -4.00
N LEU A 369 17.46 -9.28 -2.85
CA LEU A 369 18.36 -10.39 -2.60
C LEU A 369 17.99 -11.61 -3.46
N ALA A 370 16.71 -11.96 -3.55
CA ALA A 370 16.24 -13.06 -4.39
C ALA A 370 16.51 -12.83 -5.87
N TRP A 371 16.40 -11.59 -6.34
CA TRP A 371 16.80 -11.20 -7.68
C TRP A 371 18.29 -11.44 -7.89
N ALA A 372 19.16 -10.90 -7.02
CA ALA A 372 20.61 -11.08 -7.13
C ALA A 372 21.03 -12.56 -7.09
N ILE A 373 20.44 -13.36 -6.20
CA ILE A 373 20.67 -14.81 -6.09
C ILE A 373 20.31 -15.50 -7.41
N GLY A 374 19.14 -15.21 -7.98
CA GLY A 374 18.76 -15.90 -9.21
C GLY A 374 19.52 -15.44 -10.45
N VAL A 375 19.98 -14.18 -10.51
CA VAL A 375 20.91 -13.75 -11.58
C VAL A 375 22.24 -14.48 -11.48
N ALA A 376 22.81 -14.59 -10.27
CA ALA A 376 24.05 -15.34 -10.04
C ALA A 376 23.87 -16.83 -10.37
N PHE A 377 22.77 -17.43 -9.91
CA PHE A 377 22.43 -18.82 -10.21
C PHE A 377 22.26 -19.07 -11.71
N ALA A 378 21.64 -18.14 -12.45
CA ALA A 378 21.47 -18.26 -13.89
C ALA A 378 22.79 -18.32 -14.67
N GLN A 379 23.82 -17.62 -14.20
CA GLN A 379 25.15 -17.59 -14.83
C GLN A 379 26.05 -18.75 -14.39
N LEU A 380 25.91 -19.22 -13.15
CA LEU A 380 26.78 -20.23 -12.56
C LEU A 380 26.27 -21.66 -12.74
N ALA A 381 24.94 -21.85 -12.81
CA ALA A 381 24.35 -23.17 -12.92
C ALA A 381 24.41 -23.69 -14.36
N PRO A 382 24.76 -24.98 -14.56
CA PRO A 382 24.69 -25.60 -15.88
C PRO A 382 23.23 -25.65 -16.35
N GLY A 383 23.02 -25.61 -17.68
CA GLY A 383 21.70 -25.74 -18.29
C GLY A 383 21.23 -24.48 -19.00
N ILE A 384 19.93 -24.19 -18.89
CA ILE A 384 19.25 -23.16 -19.70
C ILE A 384 19.16 -21.88 -18.85
N THR A 385 19.97 -20.88 -19.18
CA THR A 385 20.14 -19.66 -18.37
C THR A 385 18.81 -18.97 -18.01
N PRO A 386 17.86 -18.73 -18.93
CA PRO A 386 16.59 -18.09 -18.58
C PRO A 386 15.70 -18.93 -17.65
N LEU A 387 15.72 -20.26 -17.76
CA LEU A 387 14.97 -21.14 -16.86
C LEU A 387 15.60 -21.19 -15.48
N ASN A 388 16.94 -21.23 -15.41
CA ASN A 388 17.68 -21.15 -14.15
C ASN A 388 17.37 -19.83 -13.43
N ALA A 389 17.33 -18.71 -14.16
CA ALA A 389 16.92 -17.40 -13.62
C ALA A 389 15.50 -17.45 -13.03
N LEU A 390 14.52 -17.95 -13.80
CA LEU A 390 13.12 -18.02 -13.37
C LEU A 390 12.93 -18.89 -12.11
N ILE A 391 13.43 -20.12 -12.15
CA ILE A 391 13.24 -21.09 -11.06
C ILE A 391 14.06 -20.68 -9.85
N GLY A 392 15.34 -20.35 -10.05
CA GLY A 392 16.25 -19.95 -8.98
C GLY A 392 15.74 -18.72 -8.22
N THR A 393 15.29 -17.68 -8.93
CA THR A 393 14.71 -16.50 -8.29
C THR A 393 13.39 -16.82 -7.58
N ALA A 394 12.47 -17.55 -8.21
CA ALA A 394 11.17 -17.86 -7.60
C ALA A 394 11.34 -18.66 -6.30
N VAL A 395 12.18 -19.69 -6.31
CA VAL A 395 12.49 -20.51 -5.14
C VAL A 395 13.17 -19.66 -4.05
N ALA A 396 14.21 -18.90 -4.40
CA ALA A 396 14.92 -18.04 -3.44
C ALA A 396 13.96 -17.03 -2.79
N TYR A 397 13.08 -16.41 -3.58
CA TYR A 397 12.10 -15.45 -3.07
C TYR A 397 11.11 -16.10 -2.12
N ILE A 398 10.51 -17.23 -2.51
CA ILE A 398 9.55 -17.95 -1.67
C ILE A 398 10.21 -18.41 -0.37
N VAL A 399 11.39 -19.02 -0.44
CA VAL A 399 12.12 -19.51 0.74
C VAL A 399 12.49 -18.36 1.68
N LEU A 400 13.05 -17.26 1.17
CA LEU A 400 13.40 -16.11 2.01
C LEU A 400 12.17 -15.47 2.65
N MET A 401 11.04 -15.39 1.92
CA MET A 401 9.78 -14.91 2.48
C MET A 401 9.21 -15.87 3.55
N LEU A 402 9.33 -17.18 3.34
CA LEU A 402 8.94 -18.19 4.34
C LEU A 402 9.83 -18.14 5.58
N ILE A 403 11.15 -17.97 5.42
CA ILE A 403 12.09 -17.82 6.55
C ILE A 403 11.79 -16.54 7.32
N ALA A 404 11.55 -15.42 6.63
CA ALA A 404 11.18 -14.17 7.28
C ALA A 404 9.87 -14.33 8.09
N SER A 405 8.86 -14.97 7.49
CA SER A 405 7.59 -15.27 8.17
C SER A 405 7.76 -16.27 9.32
N ALA A 406 8.64 -17.27 9.17
CA ALA A 406 8.93 -18.26 10.20
C ALA A 406 9.70 -17.65 11.37
N LYS A 407 10.61 -16.69 11.12
CA LYS A 407 11.31 -15.92 12.16
C LYS A 407 10.33 -15.04 12.94
N GLU A 408 9.40 -14.38 12.24
CA GLU A 408 8.27 -13.69 12.89
C GLU A 408 7.38 -14.67 13.69
N SER A 409 7.22 -15.93 13.25
CA SER A 409 6.47 -16.94 14.00
C SER A 409 7.24 -17.58 15.17
N LYS A 410 8.57 -17.69 15.09
CA LYS A 410 9.41 -18.27 16.14
C LYS A 410 9.55 -17.31 17.32
N GLU A 411 9.43 -16.00 17.08
CA GLU A 411 9.18 -15.01 18.13
C GLU A 411 7.77 -15.09 18.74
N ARG A 412 6.79 -15.71 18.06
CA ARG A 412 5.42 -15.93 18.58
C ARG A 412 5.29 -17.19 19.45
N GLY A 413 6.13 -18.22 19.27
CA GLY A 413 6.04 -19.50 20.00
C GLY A 413 6.68 -19.53 21.40
N LYS A 414 7.03 -18.38 21.99
CA LYS A 414 7.53 -18.30 23.36
C LYS A 414 6.34 -18.16 24.32
N THR A 415 6.18 -19.12 25.24
CA THR A 415 5.25 -18.97 26.36
C THR A 415 5.85 -18.00 27.37
N MET A 416 5.09 -16.98 27.73
CA MET A 416 5.40 -16.01 28.78
C MET A 416 4.40 -16.16 29.91
N ILE A 417 4.87 -16.09 31.15
CA ILE A 417 4.02 -16.14 32.34
C ILE A 417 4.20 -14.84 33.10
N ILE A 418 3.09 -14.14 33.36
CA ILE A 418 3.04 -13.05 34.33
C ILE A 418 2.56 -13.63 35.66
N GLN A 419 3.41 -13.65 36.68
CA GLN A 419 3.10 -14.23 38.00
C GLN A 419 2.69 -13.16 39.01
N ASN A 420 1.85 -13.57 39.97
CA ASN A 420 1.41 -12.74 41.09
C ASN A 420 0.72 -11.42 40.68
N ALA A 421 -0.10 -11.45 39.63
CA ALA A 421 -0.88 -10.31 39.17
C ALA A 421 -2.14 -10.08 40.03
N LYS A 422 -2.43 -8.82 40.34
CA LYS A 422 -3.76 -8.39 40.79
C LYS A 422 -4.63 -8.09 39.56
N LEU A 423 -5.84 -8.66 39.53
CA LEU A 423 -6.80 -8.48 38.44
C LEU A 423 -8.09 -7.85 38.98
N ARG A 424 -8.65 -6.88 38.25
CA ARG A 424 -9.90 -6.22 38.64
C ARG A 424 -11.04 -7.23 38.79
N GLY A 425 -11.83 -7.07 39.85
CA GLY A 425 -12.98 -7.93 40.13
C GLY A 425 -12.63 -9.38 40.49
N LYS A 426 -11.34 -9.70 40.72
CA LYS A 426 -10.90 -11.04 41.15
C LYS A 426 -10.14 -10.95 42.48
N GLU A 427 -10.50 -11.79 43.43
CA GLU A 427 -9.78 -11.91 44.69
C GLU A 427 -8.47 -12.71 44.54
N GLY A 428 -7.51 -12.49 45.44
CA GLY A 428 -6.22 -13.19 45.46
C GLY A 428 -5.18 -12.65 44.47
N LEU A 429 -4.24 -13.50 44.10
CA LEU A 429 -3.19 -13.25 43.10
C LEU A 429 -3.33 -14.28 41.97
N TRP A 430 -3.07 -13.85 40.74
CA TRP A 430 -3.31 -14.62 39.54
C TRP A 430 -2.05 -14.71 38.67
N ASN A 431 -1.96 -15.79 37.90
CA ASN A 431 -0.95 -15.99 36.89
C ASN A 431 -1.61 -15.90 35.50
N ILE A 432 -0.96 -15.21 34.57
CA ILE A 432 -1.41 -15.03 33.19
C ILE A 432 -0.41 -15.73 32.28
N VAL A 433 -0.86 -16.78 31.59
CA VAL A 433 -0.07 -17.47 30.57
C VAL A 433 -0.37 -16.85 29.21
N VAL A 434 0.67 -16.39 28.54
CA VAL A 434 0.62 -15.78 27.23
C VAL A 434 1.36 -16.66 26.24
N LYS A 435 0.69 -17.02 25.14
CA LYS A 435 1.27 -17.85 24.08
C LYS A 435 0.71 -17.44 22.73
N ASP A 436 1.57 -17.43 21.71
CA ASP A 436 1.22 -17.02 20.35
C ASP A 436 0.53 -15.63 20.30
N GLY A 437 0.90 -14.75 21.23
CA GLY A 437 0.38 -13.41 21.38
C GLY A 437 -1.06 -13.30 21.91
N LYS A 438 -1.57 -14.34 22.57
CA LYS A 438 -2.90 -14.39 23.18
C LYS A 438 -2.84 -14.80 24.65
N PHE A 439 -3.85 -14.43 25.43
CA PHE A 439 -4.06 -15.00 26.76
C PHE A 439 -4.49 -16.46 26.60
N GLU A 440 -3.62 -17.40 26.98
CA GLU A 440 -3.89 -18.84 26.89
C GLU A 440 -4.64 -19.35 28.13
N LEU A 441 -4.19 -18.93 29.32
CA LEU A 441 -4.73 -19.40 30.59
C LEU A 441 -4.60 -18.31 31.67
N ILE A 442 -5.63 -18.12 32.49
CA ILE A 442 -5.60 -17.23 33.66
C ILE A 442 -5.96 -18.03 34.92
N THR A 443 -4.98 -18.29 35.80
CA THR A 443 -5.13 -19.25 36.91
C THR A 443 -4.46 -18.81 38.20
N GLN A 444 -4.98 -19.23 39.36
CA GLN A 444 -4.34 -19.03 40.67
C GLN A 444 -3.28 -20.11 40.99
N SER A 445 -3.35 -21.27 40.33
CA SER A 445 -2.41 -22.38 40.51
C SER A 445 -1.65 -22.62 39.20
N LEU A 446 -0.32 -22.55 39.26
CA LEU A 446 0.55 -22.70 38.09
C LEU A 446 1.70 -23.66 38.39
N GLU A 447 1.87 -24.69 37.56
CA GLU A 447 3.08 -25.50 37.51
C GLU A 447 3.96 -24.98 36.37
N ALA A 448 4.90 -24.07 36.69
CA ALA A 448 5.79 -23.50 35.68
C ALA A 448 6.78 -24.57 35.17
N THR A 449 6.99 -24.62 33.86
CA THR A 449 7.98 -25.52 33.23
C THR A 449 9.28 -24.78 32.94
N ALA A 450 10.40 -25.51 32.85
CA ALA A 450 11.75 -24.92 32.78
C ALA A 450 12.07 -24.07 31.53
N ASN A 451 11.14 -23.95 30.56
CA ASN A 451 11.37 -23.28 29.27
C ASN A 451 10.54 -21.98 29.08
N GLU A 452 9.88 -21.48 30.12
CA GLU A 452 8.96 -20.34 30.05
C GLU A 452 9.62 -19.04 30.53
N GLU A 453 9.30 -17.91 29.89
CA GLU A 453 9.75 -16.59 30.35
C GLU A 453 8.82 -16.12 31.47
N VAL A 454 9.31 -16.10 32.71
CA VAL A 454 8.52 -15.75 33.90
C VAL A 454 8.82 -14.31 34.32
N ILE A 455 7.78 -13.49 34.45
CA ILE A 455 7.82 -12.13 34.98
C ILE A 455 6.94 -12.08 36.21
N ASP A 456 7.54 -12.04 37.39
CA ASP A 456 6.83 -11.82 38.64
C ASP A 456 6.53 -10.34 38.82
N VAL A 457 5.25 -9.98 38.88
CA VAL A 457 4.81 -8.59 39.09
C VAL A 457 4.48 -8.27 40.55
N GLY A 458 4.73 -9.20 41.47
CA GLY A 458 4.80 -8.92 42.91
C GLY A 458 3.54 -8.34 43.54
N GLY A 459 2.35 -8.69 43.04
CA GLY A 459 1.08 -8.12 43.50
C GLY A 459 0.64 -6.84 42.80
N SER A 460 1.33 -6.44 41.73
CA SER A 460 0.94 -5.27 40.92
C SER A 460 -0.38 -5.48 40.18
N LEU A 461 -1.14 -4.41 40.03
CA LEU A 461 -2.37 -4.35 39.25
C LEU A 461 -2.06 -4.48 37.77
N VAL A 462 -2.67 -5.47 37.13
CA VAL A 462 -2.61 -5.69 35.70
C VAL A 462 -3.94 -5.32 35.07
N LEU A 463 -3.90 -4.38 34.12
CA LEU A 463 -5.07 -3.89 33.39
C LEU A 463 -4.92 -4.16 31.90
N PRO A 464 -6.03 -4.25 31.14
CA PRO A 464 -5.93 -4.03 29.70
C PRO A 464 -5.37 -2.60 29.45
N PRO A 465 -4.78 -2.33 28.28
CA PRO A 465 -4.11 -1.06 28.03
C PRO A 465 -5.04 0.13 28.18
N PHE A 466 -4.52 1.28 28.59
CA PHE A 466 -5.32 2.51 28.52
C PHE A 466 -5.70 2.82 27.07
N ILE A 467 -6.79 3.55 26.91
CA ILE A 467 -7.31 3.98 25.62
C ILE A 467 -7.39 5.50 25.60
N GLU A 468 -6.91 6.10 24.52
CA GLU A 468 -7.16 7.49 24.17
C GLU A 468 -8.35 7.55 23.21
N PRO A 469 -9.57 7.85 23.66
CA PRO A 469 -10.72 7.88 22.77
C PRO A 469 -10.84 9.16 21.95
N HIS A 470 -10.07 10.22 22.26
CA HIS A 470 -10.21 11.51 21.58
C HIS A 470 -8.93 12.33 21.71
N ILE A 471 -8.21 12.53 20.60
CA ILE A 471 -7.02 13.39 20.52
C ILE A 471 -6.87 14.07 19.15
N HIS A 472 -6.11 15.17 19.03
CA HIS A 472 -5.70 15.78 17.76
C HIS A 472 -4.19 15.59 17.51
N LEU A 473 -3.82 14.49 16.83
CA LEU A 473 -2.41 14.19 16.52
C LEU A 473 -1.85 14.99 15.35
N ASP A 474 -2.69 15.63 14.53
CA ASP A 474 -2.25 16.53 13.47
C ASP A 474 -1.79 17.89 14.02
N THR A 475 -2.40 18.34 15.12
CA THR A 475 -2.09 19.60 15.81
C THR A 475 -1.07 19.43 16.93
N THR A 476 -0.90 18.22 17.48
CA THR A 476 0.02 17.98 18.60
C THR A 476 1.43 18.56 18.38
N LEU A 477 2.03 19.07 19.45
CA LEU A 477 3.36 19.64 19.47
C LEU A 477 3.53 20.90 18.59
N THR A 478 2.49 21.72 18.43
CA THR A 478 2.56 23.01 17.72
C THR A 478 2.15 24.21 18.57
N ALA A 479 2.00 24.05 19.90
CA ALA A 479 1.71 25.19 20.77
C ALA A 479 2.77 26.30 20.59
N GLY A 480 2.30 27.52 20.35
CA GLY A 480 3.16 28.68 20.12
C GLY A 480 3.67 28.85 18.68
N GLU A 481 3.20 28.04 17.72
CA GLU A 481 3.57 28.14 16.30
C GLU A 481 2.37 28.57 15.44
N PRO A 482 2.41 29.72 14.74
CA PRO A 482 3.45 30.75 14.80
C PRO A 482 3.36 31.62 16.08
N GLU A 483 2.21 31.61 16.76
CA GLU A 483 1.95 32.42 17.95
C GLU A 483 1.18 31.60 18.99
N TRP A 484 1.16 32.08 20.23
CA TRP A 484 0.42 31.46 21.33
C TRP A 484 -1.07 31.87 21.30
N ASN A 485 -1.94 30.98 21.78
CA ASN A 485 -3.32 31.30 22.13
C ASN A 485 -3.32 32.06 23.47
N LEU A 486 -3.45 33.39 23.42
CA LEU A 486 -3.29 34.26 24.59
C LEU A 486 -4.57 34.33 25.44
N SER A 487 -5.74 34.22 24.83
CA SER A 487 -7.03 34.21 25.53
C SER A 487 -7.31 32.86 26.22
N GLY A 488 -6.71 31.77 25.72
CA GLY A 488 -7.01 30.40 26.14
C GLY A 488 -8.45 30.01 25.79
N THR A 489 -8.95 30.47 24.64
CA THR A 489 -10.31 30.17 24.15
C THR A 489 -10.25 29.21 22.96
N LEU A 490 -11.35 28.47 22.73
CA LEU A 490 -11.52 27.60 21.57
C LEU A 490 -11.32 28.37 20.25
N PHE A 491 -11.93 29.55 20.15
CA PHE A 491 -11.94 30.37 18.93
C PHE A 491 -10.55 30.88 18.54
N GLU A 492 -9.76 31.38 19.51
CA GLU A 492 -8.39 31.78 19.21
C GLU A 492 -7.53 30.55 18.86
N GLY A 493 -7.74 29.40 19.49
CA GLY A 493 -7.04 28.16 19.11
C GLY A 493 -7.30 27.76 17.65
N ILE A 494 -8.56 27.85 17.19
CA ILE A 494 -8.92 27.62 15.77
C ILE A 494 -8.19 28.62 14.86
N GLN A 495 -8.14 29.89 15.26
CA GLN A 495 -7.39 30.90 14.52
C GLN A 495 -5.89 30.54 14.42
N ARG A 496 -5.25 30.19 15.54
CA ARG A 496 -3.82 29.80 15.57
C ARG A 496 -3.55 28.56 14.75
N TRP A 497 -4.46 27.58 14.79
CA TRP A 497 -4.37 26.41 13.93
C TRP A 497 -4.51 26.76 12.44
N SER A 498 -5.46 27.62 12.06
CA SER A 498 -5.59 28.13 10.68
C SER A 498 -4.31 28.81 10.19
N GLU A 499 -3.62 29.56 11.05
CA GLU A 499 -2.33 30.18 10.73
C GLU A 499 -1.22 29.13 10.58
N ARG A 500 -1.20 28.12 11.47
CA ARG A 500 -0.22 27.02 11.43
C ARG A 500 -0.39 26.12 10.21
N LYS A 501 -1.63 25.92 9.73
CA LYS A 501 -1.94 25.13 8.54
C LYS A 501 -1.21 25.61 7.28
N ALA A 502 -0.96 26.92 7.16
CA ALA A 502 -0.25 27.50 6.02
C ALA A 502 1.19 26.96 5.85
N PHE A 503 1.80 26.46 6.93
CA PHE A 503 3.16 25.91 6.96
C PHE A 503 3.18 24.38 7.17
N LEU A 504 2.02 23.74 7.13
CA LEU A 504 1.90 22.31 7.40
C LEU A 504 2.54 21.50 6.27
N THR A 505 3.37 20.51 6.64
CA THR A 505 3.94 19.56 5.69
C THR A 505 3.68 18.14 6.14
N HIS A 506 3.69 17.20 5.18
CA HIS A 506 3.48 15.79 5.43
C HIS A 506 4.45 15.23 6.48
N GLU A 507 5.76 15.49 6.34
CA GLU A 507 6.79 14.99 7.27
C GLU A 507 6.73 15.66 8.65
N ASP A 508 6.32 16.92 8.72
CA ASP A 508 6.09 17.64 9.98
C ASP A 508 5.01 16.93 10.81
N VAL A 509 3.83 16.71 10.23
CA VAL A 509 2.71 15.99 10.88
C VAL A 509 3.15 14.60 11.33
N LYS A 510 3.82 13.83 10.46
CA LYS A 510 4.31 12.48 10.82
C LYS A 510 5.28 12.49 12.00
N THR A 511 6.16 13.48 12.07
CA THR A 511 7.20 13.54 13.11
C THR A 511 6.58 13.86 14.47
N ARG A 512 5.68 14.85 14.53
CA ARG A 512 5.02 15.26 15.76
C ARG A 512 4.07 14.19 16.28
N SER A 513 3.16 13.70 15.44
CA SER A 513 2.20 12.64 15.80
C SER A 513 2.89 11.38 16.35
N LYS A 514 3.94 10.88 15.69
CA LYS A 514 4.71 9.73 16.19
C LYS A 514 5.42 10.01 17.51
N THR A 515 5.83 11.25 17.76
CA THR A 515 6.46 11.63 19.02
C THR A 515 5.45 11.56 20.15
N ALA A 516 4.26 12.16 19.97
CA ALA A 516 3.16 12.08 20.93
C ALA A 516 2.70 10.63 21.16
N LEU A 517 2.54 9.83 20.10
CA LEU A 517 2.20 8.40 20.21
C LEU A 517 3.24 7.61 21.01
N LYS A 518 4.53 7.90 20.88
CA LYS A 518 5.58 7.25 21.70
C LYS A 518 5.44 7.61 23.17
N TRP A 519 5.06 8.84 23.50
CA TRP A 519 4.77 9.24 24.88
C TRP A 519 3.57 8.46 25.42
N GLN A 520 2.48 8.41 24.66
CA GLN A 520 1.29 7.64 25.01
C GLN A 520 1.58 6.13 25.22
N MET A 521 2.37 5.52 24.32
CA MET A 521 2.78 4.11 24.44
C MET A 521 3.59 3.84 25.72
N ALA A 522 4.52 4.75 26.07
CA ALA A 522 5.30 4.66 27.30
C ALA A 522 4.41 4.74 28.56
N GLN A 523 3.24 5.37 28.42
CA GLN A 523 2.24 5.53 29.48
C GLN A 523 1.09 4.51 29.39
N GLY A 524 1.27 3.43 28.62
CA GLY A 524 0.35 2.30 28.61
C GLY A 524 -0.85 2.41 27.66
N ILE A 525 -0.88 3.42 26.78
CA ILE A 525 -1.92 3.56 25.75
C ILE A 525 -1.58 2.66 24.55
N GLN A 526 -2.55 1.87 24.09
CA GLN A 526 -2.39 1.00 22.91
C GLN A 526 -3.52 1.13 21.88
N HIS A 527 -4.56 1.90 22.19
CA HIS A 527 -5.64 2.22 21.26
C HIS A 527 -5.90 3.73 21.31
N VAL A 528 -5.94 4.35 20.14
CA VAL A 528 -6.10 5.80 19.97
C VAL A 528 -7.16 6.07 18.91
N ARG A 529 -8.08 6.99 19.18
CA ARG A 529 -8.88 7.64 18.13
C ARG A 529 -8.45 9.10 18.04
N THR A 530 -7.96 9.48 16.87
CA THR A 530 -7.49 10.85 16.61
C THR A 530 -8.38 11.53 15.59
N HIS A 531 -8.74 12.76 15.87
CA HIS A 531 -9.35 13.69 14.93
C HIS A 531 -8.25 14.28 14.06
N VAL A 532 -8.56 14.47 12.79
CA VAL A 532 -7.64 15.03 11.79
C VAL A 532 -8.41 16.05 10.98
N ASP A 533 -7.93 17.29 10.96
CA ASP A 533 -8.58 18.38 10.26
C ASP A 533 -8.65 18.11 8.74
N VAL A 534 -9.87 18.04 8.21
CA VAL A 534 -10.14 17.88 6.77
C VAL A 534 -10.46 19.19 6.07
N THR A 535 -10.59 20.30 6.79
CA THR A 535 -10.74 21.66 6.23
C THR A 535 -9.40 22.21 5.76
N ASP A 536 -8.76 21.41 4.90
CA ASP A 536 -7.51 21.65 4.18
C ASP A 536 -7.69 21.07 2.77
N PRO A 537 -7.72 21.90 1.70
CA PRO A 537 -7.91 21.43 0.33
C PRO A 537 -6.85 20.42 -0.14
N SER A 538 -5.68 20.42 0.51
CA SER A 538 -4.60 19.48 0.22
C SER A 538 -4.70 18.18 1.00
N LEU A 539 -5.53 18.11 2.05
CA LEU A 539 -5.67 16.98 2.98
C LEU A 539 -4.29 16.48 3.46
N THR A 540 -3.37 17.41 3.74
CA THR A 540 -1.98 17.09 4.06
C THR A 540 -1.89 16.27 5.35
N ALA A 541 -2.61 16.68 6.40
CA ALA A 541 -2.65 15.96 7.66
C ALA A 541 -3.25 14.56 7.51
N VAL A 542 -4.36 14.41 6.78
CA VAL A 542 -5.01 13.11 6.53
C VAL A 542 -4.05 12.14 5.85
N LYS A 543 -3.34 12.58 4.81
CA LYS A 543 -2.34 11.75 4.10
C LYS A 543 -1.22 11.31 5.04
N ALA A 544 -0.70 12.23 5.85
CA ALA A 544 0.34 11.93 6.82
C ALA A 544 -0.14 10.93 7.88
N MET A 545 -1.33 11.14 8.43
CA MET A 545 -1.88 10.32 9.51
C MET A 545 -2.28 8.91 9.06
N LEU A 546 -2.72 8.74 7.80
CA LEU A 546 -2.90 7.41 7.20
C LEU A 546 -1.59 6.62 7.18
N GLU A 547 -0.47 7.26 6.82
CA GLU A 547 0.85 6.60 6.88
C GLU A 547 1.30 6.33 8.32
N VAL A 548 1.05 7.25 9.26
CA VAL A 548 1.37 7.05 10.68
C VAL A 548 0.62 5.86 11.25
N LYS A 549 -0.68 5.75 10.96
CA LYS A 549 -1.53 4.61 11.36
C LYS A 549 -0.91 3.28 10.96
N GLU A 550 -0.40 3.19 9.74
CA GLU A 550 0.22 1.95 9.24
C GLU A 550 1.59 1.68 9.82
N GLU A 551 2.45 2.70 9.91
CA GLU A 551 3.81 2.58 10.43
C GLU A 551 3.81 2.22 11.94
N MET A 552 2.76 2.64 12.66
CA MET A 552 2.62 2.46 14.11
C MET A 552 1.77 1.24 14.51
N ALA A 553 1.04 0.61 13.57
CA ALA A 553 0.17 -0.55 13.81
C ALA A 553 0.79 -1.71 14.62
N PRO A 554 2.10 -2.04 14.48
CA PRO A 554 2.73 -3.07 15.32
C PRO A 554 2.76 -2.73 16.82
N TYR A 555 2.56 -1.47 17.18
CA TYR A 555 2.76 -0.93 18.53
C TYR A 555 1.50 -0.29 19.13
N ILE A 556 0.62 0.27 18.31
CA ILE A 556 -0.58 0.99 18.74
C ILE A 556 -1.64 0.94 17.62
N ASP A 557 -2.91 0.76 17.98
CA ASP A 557 -4.02 0.82 17.02
C ASP A 557 -4.58 2.24 16.96
N ILE A 558 -4.75 2.78 15.75
CA ILE A 558 -5.19 4.16 15.52
C ILE A 558 -6.46 4.15 14.66
N GLN A 559 -7.53 4.76 15.15
CA GLN A 559 -8.70 5.17 14.37
C GLN A 559 -8.56 6.65 13.99
N LEU A 560 -8.81 6.97 12.73
CA LEU A 560 -8.81 8.36 12.24
C LEU A 560 -10.25 8.84 12.13
N VAL A 561 -10.53 10.04 12.65
CA VAL A 561 -11.78 10.78 12.46
C VAL A 561 -11.55 11.88 11.43
N ALA A 562 -12.38 11.89 10.39
CA ALA A 562 -12.42 12.96 9.42
C ALA A 562 -13.11 14.18 10.05
N PHE A 563 -12.32 15.11 10.59
CA PHE A 563 -12.83 16.19 11.42
C PHE A 563 -12.87 17.52 10.66
N PRO A 564 -14.05 18.07 10.35
CA PRO A 564 -14.15 19.33 9.61
C PRO A 564 -14.04 20.52 10.56
N GLN A 565 -12.82 20.86 11.01
CA GLN A 565 -12.57 21.87 12.06
C GLN A 565 -13.26 23.21 11.81
N GLU A 566 -13.29 23.67 10.56
CA GLU A 566 -13.93 24.94 10.15
C GLU A 566 -15.37 24.78 9.62
N GLY A 567 -16.00 23.62 9.85
CA GLY A 567 -17.38 23.32 9.47
C GLY A 567 -17.53 22.60 8.11
N ILE A 568 -18.60 21.81 7.98
CA ILE A 568 -18.98 21.10 6.75
C ILE A 568 -19.61 22.06 5.74
N HIS A 569 -20.52 22.92 6.22
CA HIS A 569 -21.23 23.90 5.38
C HIS A 569 -20.58 25.28 5.39
N SER A 570 -19.79 25.57 6.42
CA SER A 570 -19.15 26.87 6.60
C SER A 570 -17.78 26.97 5.91
N TYR A 571 -17.18 25.82 5.55
CA TYR A 571 -15.92 25.77 4.80
C TYR A 571 -16.15 25.50 3.30
N PRO A 572 -15.40 26.16 2.39
CA PRO A 572 -15.45 25.87 0.96
C PRO A 572 -15.16 24.39 0.67
N ASN A 573 -16.13 23.71 0.05
CA ASN A 573 -16.06 22.29 -0.26
C ASN A 573 -15.94 21.36 0.97
N GLY A 574 -16.42 21.78 2.14
CA GLY A 574 -16.29 21.01 3.39
C GLY A 574 -16.88 19.60 3.30
N ALA A 575 -18.09 19.46 2.73
CA ALA A 575 -18.73 18.15 2.52
C ALA A 575 -17.93 17.25 1.56
N GLU A 576 -17.37 17.81 0.49
CA GLU A 576 -16.55 17.06 -0.46
C GLU A 576 -15.22 16.64 0.13
N LEU A 577 -14.56 17.50 0.92
CA LEU A 577 -13.31 17.18 1.62
C LEU A 577 -13.52 16.09 2.67
N LEU A 578 -14.62 16.18 3.43
CA LEU A 578 -15.05 15.15 4.35
C LEU A 578 -15.24 13.83 3.62
N GLU A 579 -16.02 13.79 2.55
CA GLU A 579 -16.23 12.57 1.76
C GLU A 579 -14.92 12.04 1.14
N GLU A 580 -14.05 12.90 0.63
CA GLU A 580 -12.77 12.50 0.04
C GLU A 580 -11.87 11.81 1.07
N SER A 581 -11.80 12.32 2.30
CA SER A 581 -11.04 11.68 3.37
C SER A 581 -11.56 10.27 3.70
N LEU A 582 -12.88 10.04 3.65
CA LEU A 582 -13.48 8.72 3.85
C LEU A 582 -13.14 7.76 2.70
N LYS A 583 -13.12 8.27 1.46
CA LYS A 583 -12.66 7.50 0.28
C LYS A 583 -11.18 7.11 0.42
N MET A 584 -10.36 7.93 1.09
CA MET A 584 -8.95 7.64 1.36
C MET A 584 -8.73 6.60 2.47
N GLY A 585 -9.76 6.23 3.22
CA GLY A 585 -9.70 5.14 4.21
C GLY A 585 -9.80 5.58 5.67
N VAL A 586 -10.15 6.83 5.95
CA VAL A 586 -10.44 7.31 7.31
C VAL A 586 -11.61 6.51 7.93
N ASP A 587 -11.54 6.20 9.22
CA ASP A 587 -12.39 5.18 9.88
C ASP A 587 -13.72 5.72 10.40
N VAL A 588 -13.76 7.00 10.75
CA VAL A 588 -14.83 7.64 11.51
C VAL A 588 -15.20 8.98 10.86
N VAL A 589 -16.49 9.27 10.77
CA VAL A 589 -17.01 10.57 10.30
C VAL A 589 -17.10 11.53 11.47
N GLY A 590 -16.49 12.71 11.33
CA GLY A 590 -16.58 13.79 12.31
C GLY A 590 -17.57 14.89 11.91
N GLY A 591 -17.69 15.88 12.79
CA GLY A 591 -18.50 17.08 12.58
C GLY A 591 -18.33 18.07 13.73
N ILE A 592 -18.71 19.33 13.50
CA ILE A 592 -18.63 20.42 14.49
C ILE A 592 -19.86 21.34 14.43
N PRO A 593 -21.07 20.81 14.66
CA PRO A 593 -22.32 21.53 14.35
C PRO A 593 -22.47 22.85 15.09
N HIS A 594 -21.87 22.99 16.27
CA HIS A 594 -21.91 24.20 17.09
C HIS A 594 -21.05 25.35 16.56
N PHE A 595 -20.14 25.07 15.61
CA PHE A 595 -19.25 26.05 14.99
C PHE A 595 -19.70 26.46 13.58
N GLU A 596 -20.70 25.77 13.02
CA GLU A 596 -21.31 26.20 11.75
C GLU A 596 -21.89 27.61 11.87
N PHE A 597 -21.86 28.39 10.79
CA PHE A 597 -22.27 29.80 10.82
C PHE A 597 -23.71 30.04 11.30
N THR A 598 -24.60 29.06 11.09
CA THR A 598 -26.00 29.15 11.50
C THR A 598 -26.45 27.86 12.16
N ARG A 599 -27.50 27.98 12.98
CA ARG A 599 -28.16 26.84 13.60
C ARG A 599 -28.65 25.85 12.55
N GLU A 600 -29.20 26.33 11.43
CA GLU A 600 -29.69 25.50 10.34
C GLU A 600 -28.56 24.71 9.69
N TYR A 601 -27.41 25.33 9.44
CA TYR A 601 -26.22 24.64 8.93
C TYR A 601 -25.71 23.59 9.91
N GLY A 602 -25.73 23.88 11.22
CA GLY A 602 -25.41 22.89 12.26
C GLY A 602 -26.33 21.67 12.25
N VAL A 603 -27.61 21.83 11.91
CA VAL A 603 -28.54 20.70 11.76
C VAL A 603 -28.33 19.94 10.45
N GLU A 604 -28.11 20.66 9.35
CA GLU A 604 -27.89 20.07 8.03
C GLU A 604 -26.57 19.30 7.96
N SER A 605 -25.51 19.80 8.58
CA SER A 605 -24.19 19.15 8.61
C SER A 605 -24.24 17.78 9.28
N MET A 606 -25.09 17.60 10.30
CA MET A 606 -25.32 16.30 10.93
C MET A 606 -25.97 15.31 9.96
N LYS A 607 -26.95 15.73 9.16
CA LYS A 607 -27.52 14.84 8.13
C LYS A 607 -26.45 14.38 7.14
N VAL A 608 -25.59 15.29 6.70
CA VAL A 608 -24.45 14.97 5.81
C VAL A 608 -23.51 13.96 6.46
N ALA A 609 -23.12 14.18 7.72
CA ALA A 609 -22.23 13.27 8.44
C ALA A 609 -22.82 11.85 8.56
N PHE A 610 -24.10 11.74 8.93
CA PHE A 610 -24.78 10.44 9.03
C PHE A 610 -24.98 9.77 7.66
N ASP A 611 -25.35 10.53 6.62
CA ASP A 611 -25.47 10.01 5.24
C ASP A 611 -24.13 9.43 4.76
N LEU A 612 -23.03 10.11 5.04
CA LEU A 612 -21.68 9.63 4.70
C LEU A 612 -21.28 8.40 5.52
N ALA A 613 -21.60 8.37 6.81
CA ALA A 613 -21.31 7.23 7.66
C ALA A 613 -22.03 5.96 7.17
N GLU A 614 -23.30 6.05 6.78
CA GLU A 614 -24.03 4.94 6.18
C GLU A 614 -23.46 4.54 4.83
N LYS A 615 -23.21 5.52 3.96
CA LYS A 615 -22.70 5.29 2.60
C LYS A 615 -21.35 4.54 2.60
N TYR A 616 -20.50 4.83 3.58
CA TYR A 616 -19.14 4.27 3.66
C TYR A 616 -18.94 3.25 4.78
N ASP A 617 -20.00 2.86 5.49
CA ASP A 617 -19.98 1.95 6.65
C ASP A 617 -18.96 2.36 7.72
N ARG A 618 -19.07 3.59 8.22
CA ARG A 618 -18.12 4.19 9.17
C ARG A 618 -18.75 4.45 10.54
N LEU A 619 -17.89 4.55 11.55
CA LEU A 619 -18.31 5.06 12.88
C LEU A 619 -18.53 6.58 12.79
N ILE A 620 -19.14 7.17 13.81
CA ILE A 620 -19.40 8.60 13.90
C ILE A 620 -18.85 9.13 15.23
N ASP A 621 -18.11 10.24 15.21
CA ASP A 621 -17.62 10.92 16.41
C ASP A 621 -17.63 12.44 16.22
N ILE A 622 -18.64 13.09 16.81
CA ILE A 622 -18.94 14.50 16.58
C ILE A 622 -18.39 15.35 17.73
N HIS A 623 -17.67 16.43 17.41
CA HIS A 623 -17.42 17.55 18.33
C HIS A 623 -18.73 18.28 18.58
N CYS A 624 -19.48 17.79 19.55
CA CYS A 624 -20.85 18.19 19.74
C CYS A 624 -20.94 19.22 20.87
N ASP A 625 -21.49 20.39 20.57
CA ASP A 625 -21.78 21.44 21.55
C ASP A 625 -20.58 21.79 22.48
N GLU A 626 -19.38 21.97 21.92
CA GLU A 626 -18.17 22.37 22.65
C GLU A 626 -18.14 23.89 22.92
N ILE A 627 -19.21 24.39 23.54
CA ILE A 627 -19.41 25.81 23.85
C ILE A 627 -20.30 25.94 25.08
N ASP A 628 -20.17 27.04 25.82
CA ASP A 628 -20.97 27.30 27.03
C ASP A 628 -22.38 27.87 26.77
N ASP A 629 -22.80 27.98 25.51
CA ASP A 629 -24.14 28.43 25.14
C ASP A 629 -25.18 27.33 25.41
N GLU A 630 -26.15 27.59 26.29
CA GLU A 630 -27.22 26.64 26.61
C GLU A 630 -28.19 26.37 25.44
N GLN A 631 -28.13 27.17 24.38
CA GLN A 631 -28.89 26.96 23.14
C GLN A 631 -28.16 26.06 22.12
N SER A 632 -26.87 25.78 22.33
CA SER A 632 -26.12 24.82 21.53
C SER A 632 -26.58 23.40 21.85
N ARG A 633 -27.59 22.92 21.10
CA ARG A 633 -28.38 21.71 21.40
C ARG A 633 -28.28 20.67 20.29
N PHE A 634 -27.16 20.62 19.58
CA PHE A 634 -26.99 19.72 18.44
C PHE A 634 -26.90 18.25 18.85
N VAL A 635 -26.57 17.95 20.11
CA VAL A 635 -26.62 16.58 20.63
C VAL A 635 -28.02 15.96 20.53
N GLU A 636 -29.10 16.76 20.58
CA GLU A 636 -30.47 16.27 20.32
C GLU A 636 -30.62 15.80 18.86
N VAL A 637 -30.03 16.53 17.92
CA VAL A 637 -30.03 16.18 16.49
C VAL A 637 -29.19 14.93 16.24
N VAL A 638 -27.98 14.86 16.82
CA VAL A 638 -27.12 13.67 16.75
C VAL A 638 -27.83 12.43 17.29
N ALA A 639 -28.46 12.54 18.46
CA ALA A 639 -29.19 11.42 19.07
C ALA A 639 -30.42 11.02 18.24
N LYS A 640 -31.14 11.98 17.67
CA LYS A 640 -32.28 11.71 16.78
C LYS A 640 -31.82 10.97 15.51
N GLU A 641 -30.79 11.45 14.83
CA GLU A 641 -30.29 10.81 13.60
C GLU A 641 -29.75 9.41 13.89
N ALA A 642 -29.01 9.22 14.99
CA ALA A 642 -28.53 7.91 15.40
C ALA A 642 -29.65 6.93 15.73
N TYR A 643 -30.70 7.39 16.42
CA TYR A 643 -31.86 6.57 16.75
C TYR A 643 -32.64 6.15 15.51
N GLU A 644 -32.98 7.09 14.62
CA GLU A 644 -33.79 6.81 13.43
C GLU A 644 -33.08 5.89 12.43
N ARG A 645 -31.74 5.96 12.35
CA ARG A 645 -30.92 5.14 11.46
C ARG A 645 -30.43 3.83 12.08
N GLY A 646 -30.65 3.62 13.38
CA GLY A 646 -30.14 2.45 14.11
C GLY A 646 -28.61 2.43 14.22
N LEU A 647 -27.97 3.61 14.30
CA LEU A 647 -26.51 3.78 14.36
C LEU A 647 -26.00 4.18 15.75
N GLY A 648 -26.85 4.05 16.77
CA GLY A 648 -26.60 4.41 18.15
C GLY A 648 -25.24 4.04 18.71
N SER A 649 -25.00 2.72 18.82
CA SER A 649 -23.77 2.16 19.36
C SER A 649 -22.51 2.52 18.57
N ARG A 650 -22.65 3.00 17.33
CA ARG A 650 -21.58 3.44 16.43
C ARG A 650 -21.35 4.96 16.47
N THR A 651 -22.17 5.68 17.23
CA THR A 651 -22.16 7.14 17.30
C THR A 651 -21.63 7.61 18.65
N THR A 652 -20.69 8.54 18.60
CA THR A 652 -20.11 9.22 19.74
C THR A 652 -20.39 10.72 19.67
N ALA A 653 -20.83 11.30 20.78
CA ALA A 653 -20.88 12.74 20.99
C ALA A 653 -19.75 13.15 21.95
N SER A 654 -18.68 13.69 21.37
CA SER A 654 -17.54 14.21 22.11
C SER A 654 -17.82 15.62 22.63
N HIS A 655 -17.18 15.99 23.74
CA HIS A 655 -17.31 17.27 24.46
C HIS A 655 -18.65 17.46 25.16
N THR A 656 -19.70 17.82 24.43
CA THR A 656 -21.03 18.16 24.94
C THR A 656 -21.01 19.12 26.13
N THR A 657 -20.08 20.08 26.14
CA THR A 657 -19.84 20.98 27.29
C THR A 657 -21.06 21.85 27.57
N ALA A 658 -21.81 22.23 26.54
CA ALA A 658 -23.09 22.94 26.67
C ALA A 658 -24.09 22.21 27.56
N MET A 659 -24.03 20.87 27.64
CA MET A 659 -24.92 20.07 28.50
C MET A 659 -24.74 20.40 29.99
N GLY A 660 -23.54 20.79 30.40
CA GLY A 660 -23.28 21.31 31.75
C GLY A 660 -23.99 22.65 32.04
N SER A 661 -24.41 23.35 30.99
CA SER A 661 -25.07 24.67 31.04
C SER A 661 -26.56 24.63 30.65
N TYR A 662 -27.09 23.49 30.17
CA TYR A 662 -28.49 23.38 29.79
C TYR A 662 -29.46 23.60 30.94
N ASN A 663 -30.62 24.16 30.59
CA ASN A 663 -31.82 24.09 31.41
C ASN A 663 -32.15 22.64 31.81
N ASP A 664 -32.36 22.39 33.10
CA ASP A 664 -32.56 21.03 33.63
C ASP A 664 -33.82 20.32 33.13
N ALA A 665 -34.90 21.05 32.86
CA ALA A 665 -36.12 20.43 32.32
C ALA A 665 -35.89 19.94 30.89
N TYR A 666 -35.15 20.71 30.09
CA TYR A 666 -34.71 20.26 28.77
C TYR A 666 -33.79 19.03 28.87
N THR A 667 -32.80 19.07 29.76
CA THR A 667 -31.87 17.94 29.97
C THR A 667 -32.59 16.66 30.40
N TYR A 668 -33.55 16.76 31.33
CA TYR A 668 -34.37 15.62 31.76
C TYR A 668 -35.11 14.97 30.58
N LYS A 669 -35.70 15.78 29.69
CA LYS A 669 -36.33 15.30 28.46
C LYS A 669 -35.30 14.68 27.51
N LEU A 670 -34.16 15.34 27.31
CA LEU A 670 -33.10 14.93 26.40
C LEU A 670 -32.53 13.55 26.76
N PHE A 671 -32.28 13.28 28.05
CA PHE A 671 -31.73 12.00 28.52
C PHE A 671 -32.53 10.78 28.07
N ARG A 672 -33.86 10.92 27.92
CA ARG A 672 -34.70 9.86 27.35
C ARG A 672 -34.29 9.52 25.92
N LEU A 673 -34.07 10.54 25.08
CA LEU A 673 -33.63 10.36 23.70
C LEU A 673 -32.21 9.79 23.63
N LEU A 674 -31.27 10.32 24.44
CA LEU A 674 -29.89 9.82 24.49
C LEU A 674 -29.87 8.31 24.79
N LYS A 675 -30.70 7.87 25.73
CA LYS A 675 -30.83 6.46 26.12
C LYS A 675 -31.50 5.60 25.06
N MET A 676 -32.54 6.11 24.39
CA MET A 676 -33.16 5.42 23.25
C MET A 676 -32.18 5.26 22.09
N ALA A 677 -31.32 6.25 21.88
CA ALA A 677 -30.31 6.26 20.83
C ALA A 677 -29.08 5.41 21.16
N ASP A 678 -28.86 4.96 22.40
CA ASP A 678 -27.65 4.22 22.84
C ASP A 678 -26.32 4.89 22.44
N LEU A 679 -26.24 6.22 22.61
CA LEU A 679 -25.04 6.98 22.27
C LEU A 679 -23.86 6.73 23.22
N ASN A 680 -22.66 6.89 22.68
CA ASN A 680 -21.43 7.02 23.45
C ASN A 680 -21.07 8.51 23.67
N PHE A 681 -20.39 8.82 24.77
CA PHE A 681 -19.92 10.16 25.09
C PHE A 681 -18.44 10.18 25.42
N VAL A 682 -17.73 11.21 24.97
CA VAL A 682 -16.35 11.48 25.41
C VAL A 682 -16.31 12.86 26.06
N SER A 683 -15.76 12.92 27.27
CA SER A 683 -15.52 14.17 28.00
C SER A 683 -14.02 14.44 28.09
N ASN A 684 -13.58 15.67 27.84
CA ASN A 684 -12.16 16.01 27.78
C ASN A 684 -11.78 16.96 28.93
N PRO A 685 -11.66 16.45 30.17
CA PRO A 685 -11.67 17.30 31.37
C PRO A 685 -10.48 18.27 31.48
N LEU A 686 -9.29 17.90 30.96
CA LEU A 686 -8.13 18.80 30.99
C LEU A 686 -8.32 20.02 30.08
N VAL A 687 -8.92 19.79 28.90
CA VAL A 687 -9.11 20.82 27.88
C VAL A 687 -10.38 21.62 28.15
N ASN A 688 -11.49 20.96 28.47
CA ASN A 688 -12.76 21.67 28.70
C ASN A 688 -12.70 22.58 29.93
N ILE A 689 -12.06 22.18 31.05
CA ILE A 689 -11.87 23.08 32.21
C ILE A 689 -11.00 24.30 31.86
N HIS A 690 -10.15 24.19 30.83
CA HIS A 690 -9.26 25.26 30.36
C HIS A 690 -9.95 26.20 29.38
N LEU A 691 -10.68 25.67 28.39
CA LEU A 691 -11.29 26.43 27.30
C LEU A 691 -12.67 27.02 27.65
N GLN A 692 -13.39 26.37 28.55
CA GLN A 692 -14.76 26.77 28.92
C GLN A 692 -14.75 27.68 30.16
N GLY A 693 -15.88 28.32 30.45
CA GLY A 693 -16.03 29.37 31.45
C GLY A 693 -15.27 30.67 31.12
N ARG A 694 -14.69 30.79 29.92
CA ARG A 694 -13.90 31.96 29.50
C ARG A 694 -14.74 33.21 29.26
N PHE A 695 -16.03 33.02 28.94
CA PHE A 695 -16.99 34.11 28.75
C PHE A 695 -17.77 34.46 30.03
N ASP A 696 -17.61 33.67 31.10
CA ASP A 696 -18.16 34.00 32.41
C ASP A 696 -17.28 35.01 33.14
N THR A 697 -17.91 35.91 33.88
CA THR A 697 -17.23 36.67 34.94
C THR A 697 -17.12 35.80 36.19
N TYR A 698 -18.01 35.99 37.17
CA TYR A 698 -18.17 35.13 38.34
C TYR A 698 -19.65 35.00 38.72
N PRO A 699 -20.12 33.80 39.14
CA PRO A 699 -19.36 32.56 39.26
C PRO A 699 -18.95 32.00 37.89
N LYS A 700 -17.75 31.42 37.82
CA LYS A 700 -17.23 30.79 36.60
C LYS A 700 -17.63 29.32 36.58
N ARG A 701 -18.35 28.90 35.53
CA ARG A 701 -18.76 27.51 35.40
C ARG A 701 -17.55 26.61 35.14
N ARG A 702 -17.72 25.31 35.40
CA ARG A 702 -16.71 24.29 35.06
C ARG A 702 -16.62 24.04 33.56
N GLY A 703 -17.76 24.15 32.86
CA GLY A 703 -17.83 23.94 31.41
C GLY A 703 -17.51 22.50 31.00
N LEU A 704 -17.97 21.52 31.78
CA LEU A 704 -17.85 20.10 31.49
C LEU A 704 -19.25 19.51 31.29
N THR A 705 -19.37 18.44 30.49
CA THR A 705 -20.63 17.68 30.38
C THR A 705 -21.00 16.97 31.69
N ARG A 706 -22.22 16.43 31.74
CA ARG A 706 -22.83 15.80 32.93
C ARG A 706 -22.41 14.34 33.12
N VAL A 707 -21.10 14.10 33.25
CA VAL A 707 -20.51 12.74 33.27
C VAL A 707 -21.17 11.83 34.31
N LYS A 708 -21.35 12.32 35.54
CA LYS A 708 -21.97 11.55 36.62
C LYS A 708 -23.39 11.13 36.26
N GLU A 709 -24.19 12.07 35.79
CA GLU A 709 -25.59 11.83 35.43
C GLU A 709 -25.69 10.88 34.23
N LEU A 710 -24.80 11.00 33.23
CA LEU A 710 -24.72 10.08 32.10
C LEU A 710 -24.45 8.63 32.58
N GLN A 711 -23.50 8.45 33.50
CA GLN A 711 -23.24 7.14 34.11
C GLN A 711 -24.44 6.59 34.88
N GLU A 712 -25.07 7.41 35.72
CA GLU A 712 -26.25 7.03 36.51
C GLU A 712 -27.45 6.69 35.62
N ALA A 713 -27.54 7.29 34.43
CA ALA A 713 -28.55 6.97 33.43
C ALA A 713 -28.27 5.67 32.66
N GLY A 714 -27.08 5.07 32.83
CA GLY A 714 -26.63 3.87 32.12
C GLY A 714 -26.12 4.12 30.70
N LEU A 715 -25.76 5.36 30.38
CA LEU A 715 -25.13 5.72 29.10
C LEU A 715 -23.63 5.45 29.16
N ASN A 716 -23.02 5.13 28.01
CA ASN A 716 -21.58 4.95 27.93
C ASN A 716 -20.88 6.32 27.87
N VAL A 717 -19.98 6.58 28.82
CA VAL A 717 -19.15 7.79 28.83
C VAL A 717 -17.71 7.44 29.19
N CYS A 718 -16.75 8.08 28.54
CA CYS A 718 -15.32 7.94 28.80
C CYS A 718 -14.62 9.30 28.80
N PHE A 719 -13.37 9.33 29.27
CA PHE A 719 -12.53 10.52 29.23
C PHE A 719 -11.49 10.45 28.11
N GLY A 720 -11.26 11.58 27.42
CA GLY A 720 -10.19 11.78 26.43
C GLY A 720 -9.18 12.83 26.86
N HIS A 721 -7.96 12.76 26.34
CA HIS A 721 -6.92 13.76 26.61
C HIS A 721 -7.10 15.00 25.72
N ASP A 722 -7.61 14.82 24.51
CA ASP A 722 -7.89 15.84 23.48
C ASP A 722 -6.63 16.46 22.87
N ASP A 723 -5.82 17.14 23.68
CA ASP A 723 -4.70 17.92 23.16
C ASP A 723 -3.40 17.59 23.88
N ILE A 724 -2.31 17.44 23.14
CA ILE A 724 -0.95 17.36 23.69
C ILE A 724 -0.12 18.48 23.07
N PHE A 725 0.11 19.52 23.87
CA PHE A 725 0.97 20.67 23.56
C PHE A 725 0.65 21.28 22.20
N ASP A 726 -0.55 21.81 22.03
CA ASP A 726 -1.08 22.27 20.75
C ASP A 726 -1.72 23.68 20.85
N PRO A 727 -2.35 24.22 19.79
CA PRO A 727 -2.93 25.57 19.80
C PRO A 727 -4.02 25.82 20.86
N TRP A 728 -4.66 24.78 21.38
CA TRP A 728 -5.73 24.89 22.38
C TRP A 728 -5.23 24.61 23.79
N TYR A 729 -4.28 23.67 23.94
CA TYR A 729 -3.77 23.27 25.25
C TYR A 729 -2.24 23.27 25.31
N PRO A 730 -1.61 24.17 26.10
CA PRO A 730 -0.15 24.32 26.14
C PRO A 730 0.55 23.30 27.05
N LEU A 731 -0.13 22.28 27.57
CA LEU A 731 0.42 21.25 28.44
C LEU A 731 0.16 19.86 27.84
N GLY A 732 0.31 18.80 28.63
CA GLY A 732 -0.02 17.44 28.22
C GLY A 732 1.20 16.57 27.98
N THR A 733 1.12 15.32 28.45
CA THR A 733 2.18 14.31 28.26
C THR A 733 1.65 13.00 27.69
N GLY A 734 0.34 12.92 27.40
CA GLY A 734 -0.32 11.69 26.96
C GLY A 734 -0.58 10.68 28.08
N ASN A 735 -0.85 11.15 29.30
CA ASN A 735 -1.14 10.31 30.47
C ASN A 735 -2.64 10.24 30.77
N MET A 736 -3.28 9.08 30.55
CA MET A 736 -4.71 8.93 30.88
C MET A 736 -5.01 8.98 32.38
N LEU A 737 -4.05 8.69 33.28
CA LEU A 737 -4.27 8.85 34.72
C LEU A 737 -4.37 10.33 35.14
N GLN A 738 -3.72 11.24 34.41
CA GLN A 738 -3.86 12.70 34.64
C GLN A 738 -5.24 13.17 34.20
N VAL A 739 -5.69 12.69 33.04
CA VAL A 739 -7.04 12.95 32.52
C VAL A 739 -8.09 12.45 33.51
N LEU A 740 -7.97 11.19 33.94
CA LEU A 740 -8.88 10.57 34.89
C LEU A 740 -8.91 11.32 36.22
N HIS A 741 -7.75 11.69 36.75
CA HIS A 741 -7.63 12.44 37.99
C HIS A 741 -8.36 13.79 37.90
N MET A 742 -8.16 14.57 36.83
CA MET A 742 -8.92 15.82 36.66
C MET A 742 -10.42 15.55 36.48
N GLY A 743 -10.77 14.55 35.66
CA GLY A 743 -12.14 14.20 35.32
C GLY A 743 -12.99 13.85 36.53
N ILE A 744 -12.49 13.02 37.45
CA ILE A 744 -13.24 12.66 38.66
C ILE A 744 -13.42 13.83 39.64
N HIS A 745 -12.48 14.79 39.66
CA HIS A 745 -12.62 16.00 40.47
C HIS A 745 -13.67 16.94 39.85
N ALA A 746 -13.55 17.24 38.56
CA ALA A 746 -14.45 18.15 37.86
C ALA A 746 -15.90 17.62 37.79
N SER A 747 -16.05 16.30 37.72
CA SER A 747 -17.36 15.59 37.63
C SER A 747 -17.92 15.14 38.98
N GLN A 748 -17.25 15.44 40.11
CA GLN A 748 -17.68 15.05 41.46
C GLN A 748 -17.88 13.53 41.66
N LEU A 749 -16.89 12.75 41.22
CA LEU A 749 -16.84 11.28 41.29
C LEU A 749 -15.82 10.76 42.33
N LEU A 750 -15.69 11.45 43.48
CA LEU A 750 -14.71 11.13 44.53
C LEU A 750 -15.26 10.25 45.68
N GLY A 751 -16.47 9.69 45.53
CA GLY A 751 -16.89 8.59 46.41
C GLY A 751 -16.00 7.36 46.22
N TYR A 752 -15.83 6.52 47.25
CA TYR A 752 -14.90 5.38 47.19
C TYR A 752 -15.13 4.47 45.97
N ASP A 753 -16.35 3.98 45.80
CA ASP A 753 -16.70 3.12 44.66
C ASP A 753 -16.63 3.87 43.33
N GLN A 754 -16.88 5.18 43.32
CA GLN A 754 -16.75 6.01 42.12
C GLN A 754 -15.28 6.10 41.69
N ILE A 755 -14.36 6.29 42.63
CA ILE A 755 -12.91 6.32 42.35
C ILE A 755 -12.48 4.97 41.78
N VAL A 756 -12.80 3.86 42.45
CA VAL A 756 -12.39 2.51 42.00
C VAL A 756 -12.95 2.19 40.60
N ASN A 757 -14.22 2.49 40.34
CA ASN A 757 -14.86 2.21 39.05
C ASN A 757 -14.48 3.22 37.96
N SER A 758 -13.94 4.40 38.33
CA SER A 758 -13.58 5.44 37.37
C SER A 758 -12.52 5.01 36.35
N ILE A 759 -11.71 3.98 36.64
CA ILE A 759 -10.75 3.43 35.68
C ILE A 759 -11.43 2.92 34.39
N ASP A 760 -12.72 2.54 34.46
CA ASP A 760 -13.52 2.15 33.29
C ASP A 760 -13.67 3.31 32.29
N LEU A 761 -13.62 4.56 32.75
CA LEU A 761 -13.70 5.78 31.93
C LEU A 761 -12.49 5.96 31.01
N ILE A 762 -11.39 5.22 31.22
CA ILE A 762 -10.18 5.26 30.36
C ILE A 762 -9.78 3.86 29.86
N THR A 763 -10.65 2.86 30.05
CA THR A 763 -10.43 1.47 29.62
C THR A 763 -11.70 0.91 28.96
N LYS A 764 -12.57 0.23 29.70
CA LYS A 764 -13.74 -0.49 29.19
C LYS A 764 -14.72 0.42 28.43
N ASN A 765 -15.04 1.59 28.98
CA ASN A 765 -16.00 2.50 28.35
C ASN A 765 -15.43 3.08 27.06
N SER A 766 -14.14 3.40 27.04
CA SER A 766 -13.43 3.82 25.84
C SER A 766 -13.37 2.71 24.78
N ALA A 767 -13.23 1.44 25.18
CA ALA A 767 -13.24 0.30 24.25
C ALA A 767 -14.59 0.13 23.56
N ARG A 768 -15.70 0.36 24.29
CA ARG A 768 -17.05 0.42 23.72
C ARG A 768 -17.20 1.59 22.74
N THR A 769 -16.72 2.78 23.11
CA THR A 769 -16.70 3.98 22.24
C THR A 769 -15.91 3.72 20.94
N LEU A 770 -14.81 2.99 21.03
CA LEU A 770 -13.97 2.62 19.87
C LEU A 770 -14.50 1.43 19.07
N HIS A 771 -15.52 0.73 19.58
CA HIS A 771 -16.11 -0.46 18.98
C HIS A 771 -15.10 -1.62 18.84
N ILE A 772 -14.31 -1.85 19.90
CA ILE A 772 -13.20 -2.85 19.94
C ILE A 772 -13.31 -3.88 21.09
N GLU A 773 -14.47 -4.01 21.73
CA GLU A 773 -14.68 -4.90 22.90
C GLU A 773 -14.33 -6.38 22.61
N ASP A 774 -14.54 -6.83 21.37
CA ASP A 774 -14.23 -8.20 20.94
C ASP A 774 -12.73 -8.55 21.02
N VAL A 775 -11.86 -7.53 20.96
CA VAL A 775 -10.40 -7.69 20.94
C VAL A 775 -9.70 -7.01 22.12
N TYR A 776 -10.46 -6.40 23.03
CA TYR A 776 -9.96 -5.67 24.20
C TYR A 776 -10.37 -6.36 25.51
N GLY A 777 -9.47 -6.37 26.50
CA GLY A 777 -9.69 -6.98 27.81
C GLY A 777 -8.75 -8.16 28.10
N ILE A 778 -8.66 -8.54 29.38
CA ILE A 778 -7.85 -9.67 29.84
C ILE A 778 -8.76 -10.89 30.00
N GLU A 779 -8.96 -11.60 28.89
CA GLU A 779 -9.78 -12.80 28.81
C GLU A 779 -9.09 -13.84 27.93
N GLU A 780 -9.23 -15.12 28.26
CA GLU A 780 -8.65 -16.22 27.49
C GLU A 780 -9.11 -16.17 26.02
N GLY A 781 -8.17 -16.36 25.09
CA GLY A 781 -8.38 -16.27 23.65
C GLY A 781 -8.25 -14.87 23.04
N LYS A 782 -8.38 -13.79 23.84
CA LYS A 782 -8.15 -12.41 23.37
C LYS A 782 -6.66 -12.13 23.14
N PRO A 783 -6.30 -11.13 22.31
CA PRO A 783 -4.91 -10.70 22.15
C PRO A 783 -4.28 -10.32 23.50
N ALA A 784 -3.05 -10.76 23.74
CA ALA A 784 -2.32 -10.49 24.98
C ALA A 784 -1.77 -9.05 25.01
N ASN A 785 -2.69 -8.09 25.11
CA ASN A 785 -2.41 -6.67 25.30
C ASN A 785 -2.74 -6.33 26.76
N PHE A 786 -1.76 -5.88 27.53
CA PHE A 786 -1.96 -5.50 28.93
C PHE A 786 -0.85 -4.57 29.42
N ILE A 787 -1.13 -3.90 30.53
CA ILE A 787 -0.19 -3.04 31.25
C ILE A 787 -0.09 -3.48 32.70
N VAL A 788 1.08 -3.26 33.29
CA VAL A 788 1.36 -3.52 34.71
C VAL A 788 1.62 -2.17 35.38
N LEU A 789 0.83 -1.83 36.39
CA LEU A 789 0.92 -0.56 37.11
C LEU A 789 1.69 -0.71 38.43
N GLU A 790 2.40 0.34 38.83
CA GLU A 790 3.06 0.45 40.15
C GLU A 790 2.03 0.70 41.29
N ALA A 791 1.01 -0.15 41.38
CA ALA A 791 -0.06 -0.07 42.37
C ALA A 791 -0.71 -1.44 42.59
N GLU A 792 -1.31 -1.64 43.75
CA GLU A 792 -1.94 -2.93 44.13
C GLU A 792 -3.44 -3.00 43.77
N ASN A 793 -4.06 -1.84 43.50
CA ASN A 793 -5.47 -1.70 43.15
C ASN A 793 -5.74 -0.36 42.46
N GLU A 794 -6.96 -0.19 41.94
CA GLU A 794 -7.39 0.96 41.15
C GLU A 794 -7.31 2.27 41.94
N TYR A 795 -7.72 2.24 43.22
CA TYR A 795 -7.68 3.42 44.09
C TYR A 795 -6.25 3.94 44.25
N GLU A 796 -5.30 3.04 44.54
CA GLU A 796 -3.89 3.37 44.67
C GLU A 796 -3.26 3.80 43.34
N ALA A 797 -3.67 3.20 42.22
CA ALA A 797 -3.22 3.59 40.89
C ALA A 797 -3.58 5.06 40.58
N ILE A 798 -4.82 5.44 40.89
CA ILE A 798 -5.34 6.80 40.65
C ILE A 798 -4.72 7.79 41.65
N ARG A 799 -4.75 7.47 42.96
CA ARG A 799 -4.24 8.35 44.03
C ARG A 799 -2.76 8.67 43.87
N LYS A 800 -1.94 7.67 43.52
CA LYS A 800 -0.48 7.83 43.37
C LYS A 800 -0.06 8.26 41.97
N GLN A 801 -0.99 8.33 41.01
CA GLN A 801 -0.66 8.50 39.59
C GLN A 801 0.38 7.46 39.15
N ALA A 802 0.08 6.18 39.42
CA ALA A 802 1.03 5.09 39.32
C ALA A 802 1.66 4.99 37.92
N GLY A 803 2.97 4.76 37.88
CA GLY A 803 3.68 4.53 36.63
C GLY A 803 3.30 3.19 35.99
N VAL A 804 3.35 3.15 34.66
CA VAL A 804 3.26 1.89 33.90
C VAL A 804 4.64 1.23 33.90
N LEU A 805 4.79 0.18 34.71
CA LEU A 805 6.04 -0.59 34.82
C LEU A 805 6.33 -1.34 33.52
N TYR A 806 5.30 -1.98 32.96
CA TYR A 806 5.42 -2.73 31.71
C TYR A 806 4.18 -2.51 30.83
N SER A 807 4.40 -2.41 29.53
CA SER A 807 3.35 -2.45 28.51
C SER A 807 3.63 -3.57 27.54
N PHE A 808 2.68 -4.49 27.37
CA PHE A 808 2.76 -5.64 26.47
C PHE A 808 1.71 -5.55 25.39
N ARG A 809 2.11 -5.83 24.14
CA ARG A 809 1.23 -5.90 22.96
C ARG A 809 1.46 -7.19 22.20
N GLY A 810 0.41 -7.99 22.07
CA GLY A 810 0.46 -9.32 21.47
C GLY A 810 1.53 -10.19 22.14
N GLY A 811 1.64 -10.12 23.47
CA GLY A 811 2.63 -10.86 24.26
C GLY A 811 4.06 -10.36 24.15
N ARG A 812 4.32 -9.23 23.48
CA ARG A 812 5.66 -8.63 23.39
C ARG A 812 5.73 -7.37 24.25
N LYS A 813 6.79 -7.24 25.05
CA LYS A 813 7.07 -6.02 25.81
C LYS A 813 7.40 -4.87 24.84
N ILE A 814 6.61 -3.79 24.87
CA ILE A 814 6.78 -2.60 24.02
C ILE A 814 7.28 -1.37 24.81
N ALA A 815 7.09 -1.35 26.13
CA ALA A 815 7.63 -0.32 27.03
C ALA A 815 7.95 -0.92 28.41
N GLU A 816 8.94 -0.32 29.08
CA GLU A 816 9.37 -0.67 30.43
C GLU A 816 9.79 0.60 31.18
N THR A 817 9.30 0.75 32.40
CA THR A 817 9.63 1.85 33.31
C THR A 817 10.15 1.27 34.61
N LYS A 818 11.23 1.86 35.15
CA LYS A 818 11.72 1.47 36.47
C LYS A 818 10.83 2.08 37.56
N PRO A 819 10.50 1.31 38.62
CA PRO A 819 9.80 1.85 39.79
C PRO A 819 10.48 3.09 40.37
N ARG A 820 9.69 4.01 40.93
CA ARG A 820 10.25 5.22 41.54
C ARG A 820 10.91 4.85 42.88
N ASP A 821 12.17 5.23 43.04
CA ASP A 821 12.90 5.05 44.30
C ASP A 821 13.21 6.41 44.93
N THR A 822 12.55 6.73 46.05
CA THR A 822 12.69 8.01 46.76
C THR A 822 13.11 7.75 48.20
N SER A 823 14.21 8.37 48.61
CA SER A 823 14.66 8.37 50.00
C SER A 823 14.85 9.81 50.49
N ILE A 824 14.47 10.08 51.73
CA ILE A 824 14.77 11.34 52.42
C ILE A 824 16.04 11.16 53.25
N ILE A 825 16.86 12.21 53.32
CA ILE A 825 18.10 12.23 54.10
C ILE A 825 17.84 13.09 55.35
N LEU A 826 17.95 12.46 56.52
CA LEU A 826 17.77 13.09 57.82
C LEU A 826 19.09 13.00 58.61
N GLU A 827 19.25 13.81 59.66
CA GLU A 827 20.49 13.83 60.48
C GLU A 827 20.89 12.45 61.04
N GLY A 828 19.93 11.52 61.17
CA GLY A 828 20.14 10.16 61.66
C GLY A 828 20.22 9.05 60.59
N GLY A 829 20.15 9.36 59.29
CA GLY A 829 20.21 8.36 58.22
C GLY A 829 19.30 8.62 57.01
N SER A 830 19.16 7.60 56.17
CA SER A 830 18.29 7.62 54.98
C SER A 830 17.02 6.81 55.23
N GLU A 831 15.85 7.36 54.90
CA GLU A 831 14.55 6.71 55.03
C GLU A 831 13.85 6.65 53.66
N LYS A 832 13.33 5.47 53.29
CA LYS A 832 12.62 5.28 52.01
C LYS A 832 11.17 5.73 52.11
N VAL A 833 10.70 6.50 51.13
CA VAL A 833 9.32 6.97 51.04
C VAL A 833 8.57 6.21 49.95
N THR A 834 7.58 5.40 50.35
CA THR A 834 6.79 4.54 49.46
C THR A 834 5.39 5.08 49.15
N PHE A 835 4.93 6.07 49.92
CA PHE A 835 3.56 6.60 49.89
C PHE A 835 2.46 5.55 50.14
N ASN A 836 2.81 4.37 50.66
CA ASN A 836 1.85 3.37 51.13
C ASN A 836 1.41 3.74 52.56
N LYS A 837 0.14 3.43 52.89
CA LYS A 837 -0.42 3.69 54.22
C LYS A 837 -0.06 2.58 55.21
#